data_AF-A0AAD4W2C9-F1
#
_entry.id   AF-A0AAD4W2C9-F1
#
_cell.length_a   1.000
_cell.length_b   1.000
_cell.length_c   1.000
_cell.angle_alpha   90.00
_cell.angle_beta   90.00
_cell.angle_gamma   90.00
#
_symmetry.space_group_name_H-M   'P 1'
#
loop_
_entity.id
_entity.type
_entity.pdbx_description
1 polymer ?
#
loop_
_entity_poly.entity_id
_entity_poly.type
_entity_poly.pdbx_seq_one_letter_code
_entity_poly.pdbx_strand_id
1 'polypeptide(L)'
;MDKSWMHSDRRSKAYEFGVEAFLNFAVENLLTTTHIRCPCVKCVNLTLFGVGIIRDHVYFNGIDQSYKNWTFHGEPWEATTNASKNVEEDDGHSRYSFVSEEIDMDDNDFGDFGSDPYEFANVIGDGDQPVYPGCRKYTKLSALVKLYNLKAKHGMSDVCFTELLILQGDLLPEGNTIPTSMYEAKKTLCALGLSYEKMHACPNDCILYRKEYEDSTNCPTCGISRWKEGKDSILKEGVPAKVVWYFPPIPRFKRMFQSHETAKSLTWHAARKSIDGQMSHPADSPSWKLLDDIWPEFGNEPRNLRLALSSDGFNPHSSLSSRYSCWPVILVTYNLPPWLCMKRKFMMLTLLISGPKQPGNDIDVYLEPLIDDLKSLWVGIRGVYDAHNGEYFRLRAALMWTINDFPAYGNLSGCVVKGYKACPICGDDTPSHRLKNGHKICYIGHRKWLPINHPYRRQRAAFNGKPEYGIPPEPLTGEEVLHMVENGDRVCWKKKSIFFDLEYWKYLPVRHALDVMHIEKNVCDSIIGTLLEIPGKNKDGIAARLDLLNMGVKTNLQPEYGERRTRLPPGPWNLSRAEKREVCNSFYGMKVPEGYSSNIKNLVSLQDSRLLGLKSHDFHTLVQQLLPVAIRSVLEKPARYAITRLCLFFNAICAKTVDVSKLDKLEEDVVVTLCLLEKYFPPSFFDIMVHLVVHLVREVRLCGPVYFRWMYPFERYMKVLKGYVQNRTCPEGCIAERYIAEEAVEFCTQHLSDVSTVGVPSSQKMGVSKPLSGCTNTEEVLPYIEQHMIHIKTAYPKFRKRTKWLQDKHNSTFIQWLRFKVQSELEEDNHGVSENLRWLAAGPNMAVPLYRSYLIKGIKFNIMVQDDVRTTQNSGVYLLAHTMQVASAKDKNPILSNMGFYGVIQEIWDLDYQKFTIPVFRCDWIDSSGFVVDELGFTLVDLSKIGHRNDQFVLASQVKQIFFVDDPMHRGWSVVLSMPNREYNDVIGDEVLGDVIIECEPFTRGMPNVDTFDELVGELGGQNIRGGCEDIWIE
;
A
#
# COMPACT_ATOMS: atom_id res chain seq x y z
N MET A 1 -49.54 -8.47 -32.57
CA MET A 1 -49.91 -7.64 -31.40
C MET A 1 -49.83 -6.16 -31.76
N ASP A 2 -50.58 -5.29 -31.07
CA ASP A 2 -50.46 -3.83 -31.27
C ASP A 2 -49.11 -3.32 -30.72
N LYS A 3 -48.34 -2.64 -31.57
CA LYS A 3 -47.01 -2.09 -31.25
C LYS A 3 -46.96 -0.56 -31.37
N SER A 4 -48.10 0.07 -31.64
CA SER A 4 -48.20 1.53 -31.76
C SER A 4 -47.86 2.25 -30.44
N TRP A 5 -48.09 1.58 -29.30
CA TRP A 5 -47.74 2.06 -27.97
C TRP A 5 -46.24 2.35 -27.80
N MET A 6 -45.34 1.69 -28.54
CA MET A 6 -43.88 1.92 -28.47
C MET A 6 -43.49 3.37 -28.84
N HIS A 7 -44.39 4.09 -29.50
CA HIS A 7 -44.22 5.48 -29.93
C HIS A 7 -45.07 6.46 -29.11
N SER A 8 -45.82 5.99 -28.11
CA SER A 8 -46.67 6.82 -27.23
C SER A 8 -45.87 7.49 -26.10
N ASP A 9 -46.39 8.59 -25.51
CA ASP A 9 -45.76 9.21 -24.33
C ASP A 9 -45.64 8.18 -23.20
N ARG A 10 -44.44 8.06 -22.62
CA ARG A 10 -44.09 7.07 -21.58
C ARG A 10 -44.90 7.20 -20.29
N ARG A 11 -45.56 8.34 -20.07
CA ARG A 11 -46.47 8.58 -18.93
C ARG A 11 -47.94 8.35 -19.27
N SER A 12 -48.24 8.02 -20.52
CA SER A 12 -49.61 7.74 -20.95
C SER A 12 -50.04 6.33 -20.57
N LYS A 13 -51.35 6.17 -20.30
CA LYS A 13 -51.95 4.85 -20.07
C LYS A 13 -51.73 3.89 -21.26
N ALA A 14 -51.66 4.42 -22.48
CA ALA A 14 -51.43 3.62 -23.68
C ALA A 14 -50.03 2.96 -23.67
N TYR A 15 -49.00 3.69 -23.23
CA TYR A 15 -47.65 3.13 -23.07
C TYR A 15 -47.62 2.11 -21.92
N GLU A 16 -48.27 2.40 -20.81
CA GLU A 16 -48.37 1.48 -19.66
C GLU A 16 -49.03 0.15 -20.04
N PHE A 17 -50.21 0.18 -20.66
CA PHE A 17 -50.89 -1.03 -21.13
C PHE A 17 -50.07 -1.77 -22.20
N GLY A 18 -49.35 -1.03 -23.05
CA GLY A 18 -48.48 -1.60 -24.06
C GLY A 18 -47.28 -2.37 -23.49
N VAL A 19 -46.62 -1.80 -22.48
CA VAL A 19 -45.51 -2.46 -21.77
C VAL A 19 -45.99 -3.74 -21.08
N GLU A 20 -47.15 -3.70 -20.41
CA GLU A 20 -47.72 -4.88 -19.76
C GLU A 20 -48.09 -5.97 -20.77
N ALA A 21 -48.70 -5.60 -21.89
CA ALA A 21 -49.03 -6.53 -22.96
C ALA A 21 -47.78 -7.20 -23.57
N PHE A 22 -46.70 -6.42 -23.77
CA PHE A 22 -45.41 -6.95 -24.22
C PHE A 22 -44.79 -7.94 -23.23
N LEU A 23 -44.75 -7.58 -21.94
CA LEU A 23 -44.14 -8.44 -20.93
C LEU A 23 -44.93 -9.74 -20.74
N ASN A 24 -46.27 -9.68 -20.77
CA ASN A 24 -47.11 -10.88 -20.69
C ASN A 24 -46.86 -11.81 -21.88
N PHE A 25 -46.80 -11.26 -23.10
CA PHE A 25 -46.45 -12.05 -24.28
C PHE A 25 -45.06 -12.66 -24.22
N ALA A 26 -44.06 -11.90 -23.77
CA ALA A 26 -42.71 -12.40 -23.64
C ALA A 26 -42.63 -13.57 -22.64
N VAL A 27 -43.38 -13.49 -21.53
CA VAL A 27 -43.46 -14.56 -20.52
C VAL A 27 -44.23 -15.77 -21.04
N GLU A 28 -45.36 -15.56 -21.73
CA GLU A 28 -46.18 -16.66 -22.28
C GLU A 28 -45.46 -17.45 -23.38
N ASN A 29 -44.61 -16.79 -24.17
CA ASN A 29 -43.90 -17.43 -25.29
C ASN A 29 -42.50 -17.97 -24.94
N LEU A 30 -41.97 -17.67 -23.76
CA LEU A 30 -40.69 -18.19 -23.27
C LEU A 30 -40.96 -19.17 -22.11
N LEU A 31 -41.28 -20.42 -22.46
CA LEU A 31 -41.84 -21.44 -21.57
C LEU A 31 -40.96 -21.90 -20.37
N THR A 32 -39.72 -21.40 -20.20
CA THR A 32 -38.76 -21.99 -19.24
C THR A 32 -37.78 -21.05 -18.52
N THR A 33 -37.78 -19.72 -18.69
CA THR A 33 -36.79 -18.83 -18.04
C THR A 33 -37.39 -17.78 -17.10
N THR A 34 -36.81 -17.62 -15.89
CA THR A 34 -37.18 -16.55 -14.93
C THR A 34 -36.64 -15.16 -15.32
N HIS A 35 -35.81 -15.12 -16.37
CA HIS A 35 -35.18 -13.93 -16.91
C HIS A 35 -35.38 -13.90 -18.44
N ILE A 36 -35.71 -12.73 -18.98
CA ILE A 36 -35.90 -12.50 -20.42
C ILE A 36 -34.99 -11.35 -20.88
N ARG A 37 -34.79 -11.19 -22.18
CA ARG A 37 -33.92 -10.12 -22.71
C ARG A 37 -34.57 -8.76 -22.53
N CYS A 38 -33.81 -7.73 -22.18
CA CYS A 38 -34.37 -6.39 -21.98
C CYS A 38 -34.34 -5.57 -23.28
N PRO A 39 -35.50 -5.20 -23.85
CA PRO A 39 -35.58 -4.46 -25.11
C PRO A 39 -35.45 -2.94 -24.95
N CYS A 40 -35.08 -2.44 -23.76
CA CYS A 40 -34.94 -1.00 -23.55
C CYS A 40 -33.78 -0.43 -24.38
N VAL A 41 -33.83 0.86 -24.71
CA VAL A 41 -32.83 1.55 -25.57
C VAL A 41 -31.39 1.40 -25.06
N LYS A 42 -31.20 1.19 -23.75
CA LYS A 42 -29.86 0.95 -23.18
C LYS A 42 -29.39 -0.50 -23.28
N CYS A 43 -30.30 -1.46 -23.17
CA CYS A 43 -29.97 -2.87 -23.09
C CYS A 43 -30.00 -3.56 -24.45
N VAL A 44 -30.82 -3.08 -25.38
CA VAL A 44 -30.91 -3.50 -26.80
C VAL A 44 -30.94 -5.03 -26.97
N ASN A 45 -31.68 -5.73 -26.11
CA ASN A 45 -31.80 -7.19 -26.08
C ASN A 45 -30.50 -7.98 -25.84
N LEU A 46 -29.44 -7.35 -25.31
CA LEU A 46 -28.14 -7.99 -25.01
C LEU A 46 -28.01 -8.52 -23.57
N THR A 47 -28.87 -8.05 -22.67
CA THR A 47 -28.82 -8.40 -21.24
C THR A 47 -30.13 -9.02 -20.77
N LEU A 48 -30.02 -10.03 -19.91
CA LEU A 48 -31.13 -10.79 -19.34
C LEU A 48 -31.48 -10.26 -17.95
N PHE A 49 -32.75 -9.98 -17.70
CA PHE A 49 -33.25 -9.52 -16.41
C PHE A 49 -34.60 -10.16 -16.07
N GLY A 50 -34.98 -10.15 -14.80
CA GLY A 50 -36.34 -10.51 -14.40
C GLY A 50 -37.36 -9.48 -14.89
N VAL A 51 -38.60 -9.92 -15.14
CA VAL A 51 -39.68 -9.11 -15.73
C VAL A 51 -39.91 -7.78 -15.01
N GLY A 52 -39.84 -7.77 -13.67
CA GLY A 52 -39.98 -6.54 -12.87
C GLY A 52 -38.89 -5.50 -13.16
N ILE A 53 -37.64 -5.94 -13.33
CA ILE A 53 -36.52 -5.04 -13.66
C ILE A 53 -36.66 -4.52 -15.09
N ILE A 54 -37.14 -5.36 -16.02
CA ILE A 54 -37.35 -4.96 -17.42
C ILE A 54 -38.46 -3.94 -17.52
N ARG A 55 -39.54 -4.11 -16.76
CA ARG A 55 -40.61 -3.11 -16.65
C ARG A 55 -40.01 -1.75 -16.29
N ASP A 56 -39.26 -1.67 -15.20
CA ASP A 56 -38.61 -0.43 -14.77
C ASP A 56 -37.69 0.13 -15.86
N HIS A 57 -36.86 -0.72 -16.47
CA HIS A 57 -35.95 -0.30 -17.54
C HIS A 57 -36.68 0.26 -18.76
N VAL A 58 -37.81 -0.32 -19.16
CA VAL A 58 -38.61 0.13 -20.31
C VAL A 58 -39.36 1.43 -19.99
N TYR A 59 -39.75 1.67 -18.74
CA TYR A 59 -40.28 2.97 -18.30
C TYR A 59 -39.18 4.05 -18.25
N PHE A 60 -38.07 3.80 -17.56
CA PHE A 60 -37.01 4.78 -17.37
C PHE A 60 -36.24 5.10 -18.65
N ASN A 61 -35.95 4.09 -19.46
CA ASN A 61 -35.09 4.24 -20.65
C ASN A 61 -35.85 4.20 -21.97
N GLY A 62 -37.12 3.81 -21.98
CA GLY A 62 -37.90 3.60 -23.22
C GLY A 62 -37.57 2.25 -23.88
N ILE A 63 -38.54 1.68 -24.59
CA ILE A 63 -38.30 0.52 -25.46
C ILE A 63 -37.61 0.96 -26.76
N ASP A 64 -36.70 0.13 -27.28
CA ASP A 64 -36.07 0.37 -28.58
C ASP A 64 -37.11 0.29 -29.71
N GLN A 65 -37.38 1.44 -30.34
CA GLN A 65 -38.37 1.56 -31.42
C GLN A 65 -37.94 0.85 -32.71
N SER A 66 -36.65 0.51 -32.86
CA SER A 66 -36.17 -0.28 -33.98
C SER A 66 -36.53 -1.77 -33.84
N TYR A 67 -36.82 -2.23 -32.62
CA TYR A 67 -37.15 -3.61 -32.31
C TYR A 67 -38.61 -3.96 -32.64
N LYS A 68 -38.93 -3.90 -33.93
CA LYS A 68 -40.29 -4.08 -34.46
C LYS A 68 -40.74 -5.53 -34.54
N ASN A 69 -39.81 -6.48 -34.63
CA ASN A 69 -40.11 -7.91 -34.61
C ASN A 69 -39.54 -8.50 -33.32
N TRP A 70 -40.41 -9.01 -32.44
CA TRP A 70 -40.05 -9.45 -31.09
C TRP A 70 -39.49 -10.87 -31.09
N THR A 71 -38.49 -11.11 -31.96
CA THR A 71 -37.86 -12.41 -32.22
C THR A 71 -37.30 -13.06 -30.97
N PHE A 72 -36.55 -12.30 -30.17
CA PHE A 72 -36.06 -12.71 -28.85
C PHE A 72 -37.14 -12.99 -27.80
N HIS A 73 -38.41 -12.68 -28.08
CA HIS A 73 -39.54 -12.85 -27.16
C HIS A 73 -40.66 -13.71 -27.78
N GLY A 74 -40.32 -14.55 -28.76
CA GLY A 74 -41.20 -15.60 -29.29
C GLY A 74 -42.05 -15.20 -30.49
N GLU A 75 -41.88 -13.99 -31.05
CA GLU A 75 -42.55 -13.66 -32.31
C GLU A 75 -41.83 -14.36 -33.49
N PRO A 76 -42.51 -15.23 -34.25
CA PRO A 76 -41.87 -16.05 -35.27
C PRO A 76 -41.29 -15.20 -36.41
N TRP A 77 -40.08 -15.56 -36.83
CA TRP A 77 -39.39 -14.95 -37.97
C TRP A 77 -39.96 -15.51 -39.27
N GLU A 78 -40.54 -14.67 -40.14
CA GLU A 78 -40.86 -15.07 -41.52
C GLU A 78 -39.54 -15.26 -42.30
N ALA A 79 -39.10 -16.52 -42.42
CA ALA A 79 -37.86 -16.89 -43.06
C ALA A 79 -38.04 -17.16 -44.56
N THR A 80 -37.34 -16.41 -45.41
CA THR A 80 -36.84 -16.96 -46.68
C THR A 80 -35.64 -17.86 -46.39
N THR A 81 -35.95 -19.14 -46.15
CA THR A 81 -35.19 -20.38 -46.40
C THR A 81 -33.67 -20.29 -46.61
N ASN A 82 -32.86 -20.89 -45.72
CA ASN A 82 -32.33 -22.26 -45.92
C ASN A 82 -31.48 -22.79 -44.75
N ALA A 83 -31.65 -24.11 -44.52
CA ALA A 83 -30.79 -25.07 -43.83
C ALA A 83 -30.74 -25.12 -42.28
N SER A 84 -31.53 -26.09 -41.79
CA SER A 84 -31.53 -26.80 -40.51
C SER A 84 -30.17 -27.32 -39.98
N LYS A 85 -29.94 -27.24 -38.66
CA LYS A 85 -30.07 -28.38 -37.71
C LYS A 85 -29.65 -27.99 -36.28
N ASN A 86 -30.45 -28.49 -35.34
CA ASN A 86 -30.38 -28.51 -33.87
C ASN A 86 -28.99 -28.45 -33.23
N VAL A 87 -28.86 -27.58 -32.22
CA VAL A 87 -27.82 -27.65 -31.17
C VAL A 87 -28.54 -27.58 -29.82
N GLU A 88 -28.33 -28.61 -29.01
CA GLU A 88 -28.69 -28.68 -27.59
C GLU A 88 -27.91 -27.60 -26.83
N GLU A 89 -28.59 -26.84 -25.98
CA GLU A 89 -27.99 -25.82 -25.12
C GLU A 89 -27.14 -26.48 -24.03
N ASP A 90 -25.83 -26.24 -24.08
CA ASP A 90 -24.90 -26.46 -22.96
C ASP A 90 -24.49 -25.09 -22.37
N ASP A 91 -24.49 -25.04 -21.05
CA ASP A 91 -24.23 -23.88 -20.20
C ASP A 91 -22.71 -23.70 -20.02
N GLY A 92 -22.25 -22.44 -20.06
CA GLY A 92 -20.92 -22.08 -19.58
C GLY A 92 -19.79 -21.98 -20.63
N HIS A 93 -19.12 -20.82 -20.58
CA HIS A 93 -17.86 -20.49 -21.26
C HIS A 93 -17.91 -20.31 -22.78
N SER A 94 -18.18 -19.08 -23.19
CA SER A 94 -17.73 -18.59 -24.49
C SER A 94 -16.19 -18.56 -24.56
N ARG A 95 -15.59 -19.69 -24.95
CA ARG A 95 -14.40 -19.69 -25.82
C ARG A 95 -14.86 -19.25 -27.21
N TYR A 96 -14.80 -17.96 -27.51
CA TYR A 96 -14.52 -17.58 -28.90
C TYR A 96 -13.03 -17.81 -29.11
N SER A 97 -12.71 -19.02 -29.58
CA SER A 97 -11.45 -19.35 -30.23
C SER A 97 -11.39 -18.56 -31.54
N PHE A 98 -10.91 -17.32 -31.48
CA PHE A 98 -10.26 -16.76 -32.66
C PHE A 98 -8.87 -17.39 -32.69
N VAL A 99 -8.68 -18.32 -33.62
CA VAL A 99 -7.35 -18.75 -34.04
C VAL A 99 -6.71 -17.49 -34.61
N SER A 100 -5.95 -16.76 -33.80
CA SER A 100 -4.89 -15.94 -34.35
C SER A 100 -3.92 -16.93 -34.94
N GLU A 101 -3.89 -17.01 -36.26
CA GLU A 101 -2.73 -17.50 -36.97
C GLU A 101 -1.48 -16.88 -36.32
N GLU A 102 -0.45 -17.71 -36.17
CA GLU A 102 0.90 -17.31 -35.83
C GLU A 102 1.36 -16.27 -36.88
N ILE A 103 1.05 -14.99 -36.68
CA ILE A 103 1.81 -13.92 -37.30
C ILE A 103 2.87 -13.57 -36.26
N ASP A 104 3.98 -14.32 -36.31
CA ASP A 104 5.29 -13.78 -35.96
C ASP A 104 5.50 -12.55 -36.87
N MET A 105 4.99 -11.39 -36.45
CA MET A 105 5.54 -10.15 -36.96
C MET A 105 6.90 -10.02 -36.28
N ASP A 106 7.94 -10.13 -37.09
CA ASP A 106 9.31 -9.86 -36.72
C ASP A 106 9.42 -8.41 -36.24
N ASP A 107 9.21 -8.19 -34.94
CA ASP A 107 9.30 -6.89 -34.26
C ASP A 107 10.77 -6.40 -34.15
N ASN A 108 11.74 -7.11 -34.73
CA ASN A 108 13.16 -6.73 -34.69
C ASN A 108 13.52 -5.55 -35.62
N ASP A 109 12.60 -5.04 -36.44
CA ASP A 109 12.87 -3.95 -37.41
C ASP A 109 12.62 -2.53 -36.84
N PHE A 110 12.35 -2.40 -35.54
CA PHE A 110 12.33 -1.08 -34.89
C PHE A 110 13.77 -0.65 -34.57
N GLY A 111 14.43 -0.02 -35.55
CA GLY A 111 15.78 0.54 -35.40
C GLY A 111 15.94 1.47 -34.18
N ASP A 112 17.20 1.75 -33.83
CA ASP A 112 17.64 2.60 -32.71
C ASP A 112 17.13 4.05 -32.83
N PHE A 113 15.88 4.29 -32.47
CA PHE A 113 15.25 5.62 -32.43
C PHE A 113 15.20 6.12 -30.98
N GLY A 114 16.27 6.79 -30.54
CA GLY A 114 16.31 7.39 -29.20
C GLY A 114 17.58 8.18 -28.84
N SER A 115 18.50 8.37 -29.78
CA SER A 115 19.80 8.99 -29.50
C SER A 115 19.84 10.51 -29.73
N ASP A 116 18.92 11.09 -30.53
CA ASP A 116 18.97 12.50 -30.93
C ASP A 116 17.78 13.35 -30.39
N PRO A 117 18.05 14.42 -29.60
CA PRO A 117 17.05 15.43 -29.20
C PRO A 117 16.31 16.09 -30.37
N TYR A 118 16.91 16.19 -31.56
CA TYR A 118 16.27 16.76 -32.75
C TYR A 118 15.18 15.84 -33.32
N GLU A 119 15.35 14.50 -33.25
CA GLU A 119 14.31 13.56 -33.66
C GLU A 119 13.10 13.61 -32.72
N PHE A 120 13.32 13.74 -31.41
CA PHE A 120 12.23 13.89 -30.44
C PHE A 120 11.45 15.20 -30.62
N ALA A 121 12.15 16.31 -30.85
CA ALA A 121 11.52 17.59 -31.18
C ALA A 121 10.74 17.52 -32.51
N ASN A 122 11.21 16.74 -33.48
CA ASN A 122 10.50 16.50 -34.73
C ASN A 122 9.26 15.60 -34.54
N VAL A 123 9.31 14.58 -33.69
CA VAL A 123 8.15 13.72 -33.37
C VAL A 123 7.09 14.48 -32.56
N ILE A 124 7.49 15.33 -31.61
CA ILE A 124 6.55 16.23 -30.92
C ILE A 124 6.04 17.31 -31.88
N GLY A 125 6.90 17.90 -32.72
CA GLY A 125 6.51 18.91 -33.70
C GLY A 125 5.56 18.38 -34.79
N ASP A 126 5.73 17.13 -35.22
CA ASP A 126 4.78 16.40 -36.08
C ASP A 126 3.52 15.98 -35.30
N GLY A 127 3.69 15.59 -34.04
CA GLY A 127 2.63 15.23 -33.12
C GLY A 127 1.68 16.39 -32.76
N ASP A 128 2.19 17.62 -32.75
CA ASP A 128 1.47 18.88 -32.49
C ASP A 128 0.74 19.41 -33.73
N GLN A 129 0.93 18.81 -34.90
CA GLN A 129 0.15 19.15 -36.08
C GLN A 129 -1.33 18.83 -35.85
N PRO A 130 -2.25 19.66 -36.37
CA PRO A 130 -3.67 19.39 -36.29
C PRO A 130 -4.01 18.08 -37.01
N VAL A 131 -4.93 17.29 -36.45
CA VAL A 131 -5.31 15.97 -37.02
C VAL A 131 -5.73 16.07 -38.50
N TYR A 132 -6.31 17.21 -38.88
CA TYR A 132 -6.61 17.59 -40.26
C TYR A 132 -6.52 19.12 -40.39
N PRO A 133 -6.36 19.67 -41.59
CA PRO A 133 -6.29 21.12 -41.81
C PRO A 133 -7.47 21.87 -41.16
N GLY A 134 -7.17 22.80 -40.24
CA GLY A 134 -8.18 23.59 -39.53
C GLY A 134 -8.70 23.00 -38.21
N CYS A 135 -8.29 21.80 -37.81
CA CYS A 135 -8.62 21.24 -36.50
C CYS A 135 -7.96 22.05 -35.37
N ARG A 136 -8.75 22.79 -34.59
CA ARG A 136 -8.24 23.56 -33.42
C ARG A 136 -8.29 22.80 -32.10
N LYS A 137 -8.98 21.65 -32.07
CA LYS A 137 -9.30 20.92 -30.84
C LYS A 137 -8.36 19.76 -30.55
N TYR A 138 -7.83 19.11 -31.59
CA TYR A 138 -6.99 17.92 -31.45
C TYR A 138 -5.79 17.99 -32.39
N THR A 139 -4.62 17.70 -31.85
CA THR A 139 -3.39 17.37 -32.57
C THR A 139 -3.30 15.88 -32.87
N LYS A 140 -2.48 15.48 -33.85
CA LYS A 140 -2.23 14.09 -34.25
C LYS A 140 -1.91 13.21 -33.04
N LEU A 141 -0.99 13.65 -32.18
CA LEU A 141 -0.59 12.94 -30.98
C LEU A 141 -1.73 12.88 -29.95
N SER A 142 -2.44 13.99 -29.73
CA SER A 142 -3.54 14.02 -28.75
C SER A 142 -4.71 13.10 -29.13
N ALA A 143 -5.04 13.01 -30.42
CA ALA A 143 -6.08 12.12 -30.92
C ALA A 143 -5.65 10.66 -30.77
N LEU A 144 -4.42 10.34 -31.20
CA LEU A 144 -3.88 8.99 -31.09
C LEU A 144 -3.86 8.50 -29.64
N VAL A 145 -3.39 9.33 -28.70
CA VAL A 145 -3.35 9.00 -27.27
C VAL A 145 -4.76 8.77 -26.71
N LYS A 146 -5.75 9.59 -27.08
CA LYS A 146 -7.14 9.40 -26.63
C LYS A 146 -7.76 8.11 -27.18
N LEU A 147 -7.49 7.76 -28.43
CA LEU A 147 -7.98 6.53 -29.06
C LEU A 147 -7.32 5.30 -28.46
N TYR A 148 -6.00 5.36 -28.31
CA TYR A 148 -5.23 4.29 -27.71
C TYR A 148 -5.61 4.07 -26.23
N ASN A 149 -5.95 5.14 -25.51
CA ASN A 149 -6.57 5.07 -24.19
C ASN A 149 -7.89 4.28 -24.18
N LEU A 150 -8.75 4.44 -25.18
CA LEU A 150 -9.99 3.67 -25.30
C LEU A 150 -9.72 2.20 -25.58
N LYS A 151 -8.79 1.90 -26.50
CA LYS A 151 -8.31 0.53 -26.74
C LYS A 151 -7.85 -0.10 -25.43
N ALA A 152 -6.98 0.61 -24.72
CA ALA A 152 -6.45 0.15 -23.46
C ALA A 152 -7.58 -0.07 -22.45
N LYS A 153 -8.38 0.95 -22.15
CA LYS A 153 -9.43 0.90 -21.12
C LYS A 153 -10.46 -0.21 -21.35
N HIS A 154 -10.81 -0.49 -22.60
CA HIS A 154 -11.86 -1.45 -22.95
C HIS A 154 -11.33 -2.80 -23.47
N GLY A 155 -10.01 -2.99 -23.52
CA GLY A 155 -9.41 -4.23 -23.98
C GLY A 155 -9.74 -4.56 -25.44
N MET A 156 -9.80 -3.55 -26.31
CA MET A 156 -10.09 -3.77 -27.73
C MET A 156 -8.97 -4.60 -28.37
N SER A 157 -9.32 -5.57 -29.21
CA SER A 157 -8.33 -6.33 -29.99
C SER A 157 -7.60 -5.42 -31.00
N ASP A 158 -6.44 -5.85 -31.49
CA ASP A 158 -5.69 -5.07 -32.49
C ASP A 158 -6.44 -4.95 -33.82
N VAL A 159 -7.19 -5.99 -34.18
CA VAL A 159 -8.11 -5.98 -35.34
C VAL A 159 -9.20 -4.94 -35.13
N CYS A 160 -9.92 -5.00 -34.01
CA CYS A 160 -10.99 -4.05 -33.70
C CYS A 160 -10.48 -2.60 -33.65
N PHE A 161 -9.29 -2.37 -33.10
CA PHE A 161 -8.70 -1.05 -33.05
C PHE A 161 -8.24 -0.56 -34.42
N THR A 162 -7.69 -1.43 -35.26
CA THR A 162 -7.34 -1.10 -36.64
C THR A 162 -8.58 -0.72 -37.45
N GLU A 163 -9.66 -1.50 -37.35
CA GLU A 163 -10.93 -1.18 -37.99
C GLU A 163 -11.52 0.16 -37.48
N LEU A 164 -11.40 0.44 -36.18
CA LEU A 164 -11.82 1.71 -35.59
C LEU A 164 -11.02 2.90 -36.15
N LEU A 165 -9.70 2.74 -36.29
CA LEU A 165 -8.81 3.75 -36.83
C LEU A 165 -9.13 4.07 -38.30
N ILE A 166 -9.36 3.03 -39.12
CA ILE A 166 -9.78 3.16 -40.52
C ILE A 166 -11.11 3.91 -40.60
N LEU A 167 -12.11 3.47 -39.82
CA LEU A 167 -13.42 4.12 -39.78
C LEU A 167 -13.34 5.60 -39.39
N GLN A 168 -12.45 5.95 -38.45
CA GLN A 168 -12.26 7.35 -38.08
C GLN A 168 -11.54 8.15 -39.14
N GLY A 169 -10.56 7.56 -39.83
CA GLY A 169 -9.91 8.17 -40.99
C GLY A 169 -10.94 8.52 -42.07
N ASP A 170 -11.89 7.63 -42.34
CA ASP A 170 -12.97 7.83 -43.32
C ASP A 170 -14.00 8.89 -42.90
N LEU A 171 -14.23 9.05 -41.59
CA LEU A 171 -15.15 10.07 -41.04
C LEU A 171 -14.54 11.48 -40.99
N LEU A 172 -13.22 11.60 -41.11
CA LEU A 172 -12.51 12.87 -41.00
C LEU A 172 -12.27 13.51 -42.38
N PRO A 173 -12.09 14.84 -42.44
CA PRO A 173 -11.82 15.53 -43.71
C PRO A 173 -10.60 14.98 -44.44
N GLU A 174 -10.59 15.16 -45.76
CA GLU A 174 -9.50 14.78 -46.64
C GLU A 174 -8.18 15.48 -46.23
N GLY A 175 -7.08 14.72 -46.19
CA GLY A 175 -5.79 15.19 -45.66
C GLY A 175 -5.60 15.02 -44.15
N ASN A 176 -6.37 14.14 -43.49
CA ASN A 176 -6.16 13.80 -42.08
C ASN A 176 -4.92 12.91 -41.86
N THR A 177 -4.41 12.91 -40.63
CA THR A 177 -3.16 12.24 -40.22
C THR A 177 -3.37 11.11 -39.22
N ILE A 178 -4.60 10.59 -39.10
CA ILE A 178 -4.88 9.47 -38.21
C ILE A 178 -4.20 8.21 -38.75
N PRO A 179 -3.50 7.42 -37.89
CA PRO A 179 -2.91 6.15 -38.31
C PRO A 179 -3.98 5.21 -38.87
N THR A 180 -3.65 4.46 -39.93
CA THR A 180 -4.59 3.55 -40.59
C THR A 180 -4.53 2.13 -40.05
N SER A 181 -3.62 1.85 -39.12
CA SER A 181 -3.47 0.55 -38.48
C SER A 181 -2.95 0.65 -37.05
N MET A 182 -3.14 -0.42 -36.27
CA MET A 182 -2.49 -0.57 -34.96
C MET A 182 -0.97 -0.46 -35.09
N TYR A 183 -0.38 -1.03 -36.15
CA TYR A 183 1.06 -0.98 -36.39
C TYR A 183 1.56 0.45 -36.57
N GLU A 184 0.90 1.27 -37.40
CA GLU A 184 1.27 2.68 -37.57
C GLU A 184 1.06 3.50 -36.28
N ALA A 185 -0.04 3.23 -35.56
CA ALA A 185 -0.30 3.82 -34.26
C ALA A 185 0.82 3.49 -33.26
N LYS A 186 1.23 2.23 -33.19
CA LYS A 186 2.31 1.75 -32.33
C LYS A 186 3.64 2.34 -32.74
N LYS A 187 3.98 2.37 -34.04
CA LYS A 187 5.20 3.00 -34.56
C LYS A 187 5.31 4.48 -34.15
N THR A 188 4.19 5.21 -34.23
CA THR A 188 4.12 6.61 -33.80
C THR A 188 4.37 6.77 -32.29
N LEU A 189 3.84 5.87 -31.46
CA LEU A 189 4.08 5.88 -30.01
C LEU A 189 5.49 5.39 -29.65
N CYS A 190 6.02 4.39 -30.34
CA CYS A 190 7.38 3.85 -30.15
C CYS A 190 8.45 4.91 -30.44
N ALA A 191 8.21 5.83 -31.39
CA ALA A 191 9.10 6.95 -31.71
C ALA A 191 9.33 7.91 -30.53
N LEU A 192 8.54 7.81 -29.44
CA LEU A 192 8.76 8.52 -28.18
C LEU A 192 9.73 7.76 -27.23
N GLY A 193 10.49 6.79 -27.74
CA GLY A 193 11.43 5.94 -26.98
C GLY A 193 10.75 4.87 -26.11
N LEU A 194 9.49 4.55 -26.41
CA LEU A 194 8.63 3.66 -25.61
C LEU A 194 8.66 2.25 -26.20
N SER A 195 9.78 1.57 -26.02
CA SER A 195 9.97 0.21 -26.52
C SER A 195 10.47 -0.74 -25.43
N TYR A 196 10.46 -2.02 -25.79
CA TYR A 196 11.12 -3.10 -25.08
C TYR A 196 11.87 -3.95 -26.09
N GLU A 197 12.90 -4.65 -25.62
CA GLU A 197 13.69 -5.60 -26.40
C GLU A 197 13.31 -7.02 -25.98
N LYS A 198 13.15 -7.93 -26.96
CA LYS A 198 12.95 -9.36 -26.69
C LYS A 198 14.32 -10.03 -26.75
N MET A 199 14.79 -10.61 -25.64
CA MET A 199 16.02 -11.39 -25.64
C MET A 199 15.71 -12.87 -25.50
N HIS A 200 16.35 -13.71 -26.32
CA HIS A 200 16.18 -15.16 -26.22
C HIS A 200 17.02 -15.67 -25.04
N ALA A 201 16.46 -16.59 -24.26
CA ALA A 201 17.14 -17.19 -23.13
C ALA A 201 17.29 -18.70 -23.33
N CYS A 202 18.35 -19.27 -22.79
CA CYS A 202 18.47 -20.72 -22.70
C CYS A 202 17.29 -21.29 -21.87
N PRO A 203 16.62 -22.36 -22.30
CA PRO A 203 15.59 -23.05 -21.51
C PRO A 203 16.04 -23.50 -20.11
N ASN A 204 17.35 -23.74 -19.94
CA ASN A 204 17.99 -24.09 -18.66
C ASN A 204 18.64 -22.89 -17.96
N ASP A 205 18.26 -21.66 -18.34
CA ASP A 205 18.67 -20.41 -17.69
C ASP A 205 20.19 -20.14 -17.70
N CYS A 206 20.96 -20.81 -18.58
CA CYS A 206 22.42 -20.72 -18.56
C CYS A 206 22.98 -19.43 -19.15
N ILE A 207 22.35 -18.89 -20.20
CA ILE A 207 22.78 -17.69 -20.93
C ILE A 207 21.59 -16.94 -21.50
N LEU A 208 21.80 -15.66 -21.83
CA LEU A 208 21.02 -14.92 -22.82
C LEU A 208 21.74 -15.00 -24.17
N TYR A 209 21.00 -15.20 -25.25
CA TYR A 209 21.54 -15.15 -26.63
C TYR A 209 21.70 -13.68 -27.05
N ARG A 210 22.73 -13.03 -26.50
CA ARG A 210 23.12 -11.63 -26.73
C ARG A 210 24.64 -11.52 -26.85
N LYS A 211 25.15 -10.43 -27.41
CA LYS A 211 26.59 -10.18 -27.58
C LYS A 211 27.26 -11.37 -28.28
N GLU A 212 28.29 -11.99 -27.70
CA GLU A 212 28.98 -13.15 -28.29
C GLU A 212 28.09 -14.38 -28.58
N TYR A 213 26.90 -14.48 -27.99
CA TYR A 213 25.97 -15.59 -28.18
C TYR A 213 24.78 -15.26 -29.11
N GLU A 214 24.75 -14.08 -29.71
CA GLU A 214 23.62 -13.60 -30.53
C GLU A 214 23.30 -14.53 -31.70
N ASP A 215 24.33 -15.00 -32.42
CA ASP A 215 24.20 -15.90 -33.57
C ASP A 215 24.16 -17.39 -33.19
N SER A 216 24.25 -17.72 -31.89
CA SER A 216 24.28 -19.12 -31.44
C SER A 216 22.89 -19.75 -31.56
N THR A 217 22.84 -20.97 -32.10
CA THR A 217 21.60 -21.79 -32.19
C THR A 217 21.45 -22.78 -31.04
N ASN A 218 22.55 -23.10 -30.34
CA ASN A 218 22.59 -23.98 -29.18
C ASN A 218 23.31 -23.29 -28.03
N CYS A 219 22.90 -23.60 -26.80
CA CYS A 219 23.54 -23.07 -25.60
C CYS A 219 24.95 -23.67 -25.47
N PRO A 220 26.02 -22.85 -25.36
CA PRO A 220 27.39 -23.34 -25.22
C PRO A 220 27.64 -24.06 -23.88
N THR A 221 26.82 -23.76 -22.86
CA THR A 221 26.96 -24.32 -21.51
C THR A 221 26.29 -25.70 -21.37
N CYS A 222 25.07 -25.87 -21.90
CA CYS A 222 24.29 -27.10 -21.70
C CYS A 222 23.91 -27.83 -23.00
N GLY A 223 24.24 -27.27 -24.17
CA GLY A 223 23.97 -27.87 -25.49
C GLY A 223 22.52 -27.78 -25.98
N ILE A 224 21.58 -27.34 -25.12
CA ILE A 224 20.15 -27.28 -25.50
C ILE A 224 19.91 -26.27 -26.63
N SER A 225 18.93 -26.55 -27.49
CA SER A 225 18.58 -25.67 -28.61
C SER A 225 17.95 -24.37 -28.12
N ARG A 226 18.23 -23.28 -28.83
CA ARG A 226 17.55 -21.97 -28.71
C ARG A 226 16.07 -22.05 -29.11
N TRP A 227 15.74 -22.98 -30.01
CA TRP A 227 14.44 -23.06 -30.67
C TRP A 227 13.48 -23.99 -29.93
N LYS A 228 12.18 -23.69 -30.05
CA LYS A 228 11.11 -24.42 -29.36
C LYS A 228 10.89 -25.79 -30.00
N GLU A 229 10.86 -26.83 -29.18
CA GLU A 229 10.48 -28.18 -29.61
C GLU A 229 8.95 -28.30 -29.71
N GLY A 230 8.46 -28.70 -30.89
CA GLY A 230 7.05 -28.97 -31.13
C GLY A 230 6.58 -30.26 -30.45
N LYS A 231 5.26 -30.51 -30.45
CA LYS A 231 4.68 -31.75 -29.88
C LYS A 231 5.16 -33.01 -30.60
N ASP A 232 5.60 -32.86 -31.85
CA ASP A 232 6.10 -33.95 -32.70
C ASP A 232 7.62 -34.15 -32.56
N SER A 233 8.25 -33.52 -31.55
CA SER A 233 9.71 -33.50 -31.35
C SER A 233 10.52 -32.89 -32.50
N ILE A 234 9.86 -32.10 -33.36
CA ILE A 234 10.50 -31.31 -34.41
C ILE A 234 10.76 -29.91 -33.85
N LEU A 235 11.98 -29.41 -34.02
CA LEU A 235 12.34 -28.03 -33.66
C LEU A 235 11.66 -27.04 -34.62
N LYS A 236 10.95 -26.07 -34.07
CA LYS A 236 10.44 -24.92 -34.81
C LYS A 236 11.54 -23.85 -34.87
N GLU A 237 12.42 -23.93 -35.86
CA GLU A 237 13.43 -22.88 -36.10
C GLU A 237 12.75 -21.53 -36.30
N GLY A 238 13.34 -20.46 -35.73
CA GLY A 238 12.75 -19.12 -35.69
C GLY A 238 11.89 -18.85 -34.45
N VAL A 239 11.32 -19.87 -33.80
CA VAL A 239 10.52 -19.69 -32.58
C VAL A 239 11.37 -19.94 -31.33
N PRO A 240 11.71 -18.92 -30.53
CA PRO A 240 12.52 -19.11 -29.33
C PRO A 240 11.83 -19.99 -28.29
N ALA A 241 12.60 -20.87 -27.65
CA ALA A 241 12.10 -21.72 -26.57
C ALA A 241 11.79 -20.93 -25.28
N LYS A 242 12.55 -19.86 -25.00
CA LYS A 242 12.33 -18.97 -23.86
C LYS A 242 12.73 -17.53 -24.23
N VAL A 243 11.93 -16.56 -23.78
CA VAL A 243 12.12 -15.13 -24.04
C VAL A 243 12.07 -14.36 -22.72
N VAL A 244 12.88 -13.32 -22.61
CA VAL A 244 12.78 -12.27 -21.58
C VAL A 244 12.50 -10.94 -22.27
N TRP A 245 11.63 -10.12 -21.68
CA TRP A 245 11.37 -8.76 -22.17
C TRP A 245 12.20 -7.80 -21.33
N TYR A 246 13.05 -7.02 -22.00
CA TYR A 246 13.89 -6.01 -21.39
C TYR A 246 13.35 -4.62 -21.72
N PHE A 247 13.22 -3.78 -20.70
CA PHE A 247 12.75 -2.40 -20.82
C PHE A 247 13.90 -1.47 -20.41
N PRO A 248 14.66 -0.92 -21.37
CA PRO A 248 15.87 -0.15 -21.08
C PRO A 248 15.55 1.07 -20.18
N PRO A 249 16.21 1.23 -19.01
CA PRO A 249 15.96 2.35 -18.11
C PRO A 249 16.54 3.68 -18.61
N ILE A 250 17.62 3.69 -19.39
CA ILE A 250 18.31 4.93 -19.79
C ILE A 250 17.38 5.88 -20.58
N PRO A 251 16.68 5.45 -21.65
CA PRO A 251 15.73 6.31 -22.36
C PRO A 251 14.60 6.82 -21.46
N ARG A 252 14.15 5.99 -20.52
CA ARG A 252 13.08 6.33 -19.56
C ARG A 252 13.52 7.43 -18.61
N PHE A 253 14.73 7.36 -18.07
CA PHE A 253 15.28 8.43 -17.23
C PHE A 253 15.47 9.72 -18.02
N LYS A 254 15.96 9.67 -19.27
CA LYS A 254 16.03 10.86 -20.14
C LYS A 254 14.67 11.55 -20.26
N ARG A 255 13.61 10.78 -20.51
CA ARG A 255 12.23 11.31 -20.58
C ARG A 255 11.74 11.92 -19.28
N MET A 256 12.07 11.31 -18.13
CA MET A 256 11.67 11.88 -16.85
C MET A 256 12.24 13.30 -16.65
N PHE A 257 13.44 13.59 -17.16
CA PHE A 257 14.03 14.93 -17.13
C PHE A 257 13.47 15.89 -18.19
N GLN A 258 12.79 15.40 -19.22
CA GLN A 258 12.11 16.25 -20.21
C GLN A 258 10.80 16.87 -19.69
N SER A 259 10.23 16.32 -18.60
CA SER A 259 9.04 16.87 -17.96
C SER A 259 9.45 17.86 -16.87
N HIS A 260 9.07 19.14 -17.02
CA HIS A 260 9.42 20.19 -16.06
C HIS A 260 9.00 19.84 -14.61
N GLU A 261 7.81 19.29 -14.41
CA GLU A 261 7.33 18.87 -13.07
C GLU A 261 8.08 17.66 -12.52
N THR A 262 8.38 16.69 -13.37
CA THR A 262 9.09 15.46 -12.97
C THR A 262 10.56 15.75 -12.66
N ALA A 263 11.24 16.52 -13.52
CA ALA A 263 12.62 16.96 -13.34
C ALA A 263 12.79 17.73 -12.02
N LYS A 264 11.88 18.67 -11.72
CA LYS A 264 11.84 19.36 -10.43
C LYS A 264 11.67 18.40 -9.25
N SER A 265 10.82 17.38 -9.40
CA SER A 265 10.61 16.37 -8.35
C SER A 265 11.82 15.47 -8.15
N LEU A 266 12.60 15.20 -9.20
CA LEU A 266 13.84 14.41 -9.16
C LEU A 266 15.02 15.11 -8.47
N THR A 267 14.89 16.39 -8.15
CA THR A 267 15.87 17.13 -7.33
C THR A 267 15.30 17.54 -5.97
N TRP A 268 14.10 17.07 -5.64
CA TRP A 268 13.40 17.40 -4.39
C TRP A 268 14.24 17.09 -3.14
N HIS A 269 14.92 15.94 -3.13
CA HIS A 269 15.69 15.50 -1.97
C HIS A 269 16.82 16.47 -1.58
N ALA A 270 17.34 17.25 -2.54
CA ALA A 270 18.38 18.25 -2.32
C ALA A 270 17.81 19.62 -1.94
N ALA A 271 16.61 19.97 -2.43
CA ALA A 271 15.95 21.24 -2.14
C ALA A 271 15.17 21.24 -0.81
N ARG A 272 14.90 20.06 -0.23
CA ARG A 272 14.12 19.94 1.02
C ARG A 272 14.92 20.43 2.23
N LYS A 273 14.19 20.88 3.25
CA LYS A 273 14.78 21.14 4.58
C LYS A 273 14.74 19.86 5.39
N SER A 274 15.90 19.26 5.65
CA SER A 274 16.03 18.19 6.63
C SER A 274 15.82 18.75 8.05
N ILE A 275 15.23 17.95 8.93
CA ILE A 275 15.09 18.29 10.36
C ILE A 275 16.20 17.54 11.09
N ASP A 276 17.08 18.28 11.77
CA ASP A 276 18.18 17.68 12.54
C ASP A 276 17.65 16.68 13.57
N GLY A 277 18.30 15.52 13.64
CA GLY A 277 17.90 14.44 14.54
C GLY A 277 16.72 13.58 14.06
N GLN A 278 16.12 13.87 12.88
CA GLN A 278 15.04 13.07 12.30
C GLN A 278 15.39 12.54 10.91
N MET A 279 14.96 11.31 10.62
CA MET A 279 14.99 10.72 9.28
C MET A 279 13.58 10.55 8.75
N SER A 280 13.26 11.17 7.61
CA SER A 280 11.95 11.09 6.95
C SER A 280 12.03 10.49 5.54
N HIS A 281 13.25 10.28 5.04
CA HIS A 281 13.53 9.87 3.67
C HIS A 281 14.87 9.11 3.59
N PRO A 282 15.10 8.18 2.62
CA PRO A 282 16.38 7.48 2.48
C PRO A 282 17.58 8.41 2.31
N ALA A 283 17.37 9.60 1.76
CA ALA A 283 18.42 10.64 1.65
C ALA A 283 18.89 11.20 3.00
N ASP A 284 18.17 10.98 4.11
CA ASP A 284 18.66 11.30 5.46
C ASP A 284 19.63 10.26 6.01
N SER A 285 19.69 9.08 5.37
CA SER A 285 20.36 7.90 5.91
C SER A 285 21.89 7.96 5.76
N PRO A 286 22.64 7.30 6.66
CA PRO A 286 24.08 7.15 6.54
C PRO A 286 24.52 6.46 5.24
N SER A 287 23.75 5.51 4.71
CA SER A 287 24.12 4.83 3.45
C SER A 287 24.10 5.78 2.25
N TRP A 288 23.15 6.72 2.22
CA TRP A 288 23.12 7.75 1.18
C TRP A 288 24.33 8.68 1.31
N LYS A 289 24.59 9.18 2.52
CA LYS A 289 25.70 10.08 2.80
C LYS A 289 27.04 9.44 2.49
N LEU A 290 27.23 8.16 2.84
CA LEU A 290 28.44 7.42 2.55
C LEU A 290 28.74 7.36 1.05
N LEU A 291 27.73 7.12 0.21
CA LEU A 291 27.89 7.13 -1.24
C LEU A 291 28.35 8.52 -1.74
N ASP A 292 27.76 9.58 -1.20
CA ASP A 292 28.09 10.96 -1.57
C ASP A 292 29.50 11.34 -1.07
N ASP A 293 29.91 10.86 0.10
CA ASP A 293 31.22 11.12 0.69
C ASP A 293 32.36 10.37 -0.04
N ILE A 294 32.13 9.12 -0.45
CA ILE A 294 33.13 8.34 -1.21
C ILE A 294 33.26 8.89 -2.64
N TRP A 295 32.15 9.34 -3.25
CA TRP A 295 32.16 9.94 -4.60
C TRP A 295 31.52 11.34 -4.62
N PRO A 296 32.24 12.39 -4.18
CA PRO A 296 31.71 13.76 -4.13
C PRO A 296 31.20 14.29 -5.48
N GLU A 297 31.85 13.92 -6.58
CA GLU A 297 31.42 14.26 -7.95
C GLU A 297 30.05 13.66 -8.31
N PHE A 298 29.68 12.53 -7.70
CA PHE A 298 28.34 11.96 -7.82
C PHE A 298 27.35 12.65 -6.87
N GLY A 299 27.79 12.87 -5.62
CA GLY A 299 27.02 13.49 -4.54
C GLY A 299 26.55 14.92 -4.85
N ASN A 300 27.47 15.76 -5.33
CA ASN A 300 27.28 17.19 -5.55
C ASN A 300 26.31 17.52 -6.70
N GLU A 301 26.05 16.58 -7.60
CA GLU A 301 25.09 16.74 -8.69
C GLU A 301 23.72 16.16 -8.27
N PRO A 302 22.75 17.01 -7.87
CA PRO A 302 21.47 16.57 -7.32
C PRO A 302 20.59 15.83 -8.34
N ARG A 303 20.90 15.92 -9.64
CA ARG A 303 20.16 15.18 -10.69
C ARG A 303 20.62 13.73 -10.81
N ASN A 304 21.73 13.34 -10.19
CA ASN A 304 22.17 11.95 -10.19
C ASN A 304 21.19 11.07 -9.38
N LEU A 305 20.81 9.93 -9.94
CA LEU A 305 19.71 9.12 -9.41
C LEU A 305 20.20 8.06 -8.42
N ARG A 306 19.50 7.93 -7.29
CA ARG A 306 19.66 6.83 -6.34
C ARG A 306 18.47 5.90 -6.51
N LEU A 307 18.74 4.62 -6.75
CA LEU A 307 17.75 3.63 -7.16
C LEU A 307 17.63 2.51 -6.11
N ALA A 308 16.48 1.87 -6.06
CA ALA A 308 16.32 0.53 -5.46
C ALA A 308 15.64 -0.42 -6.45
N LEU A 309 15.88 -1.71 -6.27
CA LEU A 309 15.41 -2.78 -7.14
C LEU A 309 14.57 -3.78 -6.35
N SER A 310 13.46 -4.23 -6.91
CA SER A 310 12.64 -5.32 -6.36
C SER A 310 12.35 -6.38 -7.41
N SER A 311 12.35 -7.65 -7.00
CA SER A 311 11.90 -8.76 -7.83
C SER A 311 11.23 -9.83 -6.97
N ASP A 312 10.11 -10.34 -7.45
CA ASP A 312 9.38 -11.48 -6.87
C ASP A 312 8.56 -12.17 -7.96
N GLY A 313 8.15 -13.41 -7.72
CA GLY A 313 7.39 -14.23 -8.65
C GLY A 313 5.88 -14.13 -8.45
N PHE A 314 5.12 -13.99 -9.54
CA PHE A 314 3.66 -14.11 -9.50
C PHE A 314 3.13 -15.06 -10.58
N ASN A 315 1.98 -15.68 -10.33
CA ASN A 315 1.28 -16.48 -11.34
C ASN A 315 0.33 -15.59 -12.18
N PRO A 316 0.55 -15.47 -13.50
CA PRO A 316 -0.27 -14.66 -14.40
C PRO A 316 -1.66 -15.24 -14.70
N HIS A 317 -1.86 -16.56 -14.60
CA HIS A 317 -3.09 -17.23 -15.08
C HIS A 317 -4.28 -17.21 -14.12
N SER A 318 -4.23 -16.44 -13.03
CA SER A 318 -5.30 -16.35 -11.99
C SER A 318 -5.70 -17.66 -11.29
N SER A 319 -5.14 -18.81 -11.69
CA SER A 319 -5.34 -20.10 -11.04
C SER A 319 -4.44 -20.25 -9.80
N LEU A 320 -4.89 -20.99 -8.78
CA LEU A 320 -4.10 -21.36 -7.59
C LEU A 320 -2.96 -22.35 -7.89
N SER A 321 -2.64 -22.59 -9.16
CA SER A 321 -1.62 -23.53 -9.59
C SER A 321 -0.22 -22.95 -9.38
N SER A 322 0.72 -23.71 -8.83
CA SER A 322 2.14 -23.31 -8.73
C SER A 322 2.97 -23.62 -9.97
N ARG A 323 2.33 -24.04 -11.08
CA ARG A 323 3.02 -24.57 -12.28
C ARG A 323 3.68 -23.49 -13.15
N TYR A 324 3.35 -22.22 -12.95
CA TYR A 324 3.89 -21.11 -13.73
C TYR A 324 4.16 -19.90 -12.82
N SER A 325 5.36 -19.35 -12.88
CA SER A 325 5.76 -18.13 -12.18
C SER A 325 6.46 -17.18 -13.14
N CYS A 326 5.92 -15.99 -13.31
CA CYS A 326 6.53 -14.87 -14.02
C CYS A 326 7.26 -13.98 -13.02
N TRP A 327 8.45 -13.48 -13.36
CA TRP A 327 9.30 -12.69 -12.45
C TRP A 327 9.61 -11.31 -13.07
N PRO A 328 8.90 -10.24 -12.65
CA PRO A 328 9.28 -8.88 -12.98
C PRO A 328 10.49 -8.41 -12.16
N VAL A 329 11.30 -7.52 -12.75
CA VAL A 329 12.29 -6.70 -12.05
C VAL A 329 11.86 -5.25 -12.16
N ILE A 330 11.72 -4.59 -11.01
CA ILE A 330 11.15 -3.25 -10.88
C ILE A 330 12.18 -2.33 -10.23
N LEU A 331 12.43 -1.17 -10.84
CA LEU A 331 13.23 -0.09 -10.27
C LEU A 331 12.36 1.02 -9.68
N VAL A 332 12.83 1.61 -8.58
CA VAL A 332 12.27 2.83 -7.99
C VAL A 332 13.34 3.90 -7.83
N THR A 333 12.96 5.16 -7.96
CA THR A 333 13.87 6.31 -7.89
C THR A 333 13.67 7.09 -6.60
N TYR A 334 14.62 6.96 -5.67
CA TYR A 334 14.54 7.61 -4.35
C TYR A 334 14.74 9.12 -4.38
N ASN A 335 15.15 9.71 -5.50
CA ASN A 335 15.28 11.16 -5.56
C ASN A 335 13.93 11.91 -5.42
N LEU A 336 12.83 11.21 -5.70
CA LEU A 336 11.46 11.73 -5.67
C LEU A 336 10.97 11.96 -4.24
N PRO A 337 10.00 12.87 -4.02
CA PRO A 337 9.40 13.06 -2.71
C PRO A 337 8.65 11.81 -2.20
N PRO A 338 8.46 11.66 -0.88
CA PRO A 338 7.81 10.51 -0.24
C PRO A 338 6.46 10.12 -0.85
N TRP A 339 5.64 11.10 -1.23
CA TRP A 339 4.30 10.88 -1.81
C TRP A 339 4.32 10.45 -3.29
N LEU A 340 5.48 10.46 -3.96
CA LEU A 340 5.64 10.05 -5.36
C LEU A 340 6.49 8.78 -5.53
N CYS A 341 7.55 8.60 -4.74
CA CYS A 341 8.58 7.57 -4.96
C CYS A 341 8.04 6.15 -5.18
N MET A 342 6.96 5.76 -4.49
CA MET A 342 6.35 4.42 -4.56
C MET A 342 5.02 4.39 -5.34
N LYS A 343 4.69 5.45 -6.07
CA LYS A 343 3.49 5.48 -6.93
C LYS A 343 3.78 4.75 -8.23
N ARG A 344 2.75 4.11 -8.81
CA ARG A 344 2.82 3.29 -10.04
C ARG A 344 3.60 3.95 -11.18
N LYS A 345 3.30 5.22 -11.46
CA LYS A 345 3.97 6.05 -12.47
C LYS A 345 5.51 6.06 -12.35
N PHE A 346 6.03 5.90 -11.14
CA PHE A 346 7.46 5.97 -10.84
C PHE A 346 8.08 4.60 -10.49
N MET A 347 7.30 3.52 -10.53
CA MET A 347 7.79 2.14 -10.47
C MET A 347 8.06 1.63 -11.88
N MET A 348 9.32 1.58 -12.26
CA MET A 348 9.74 1.24 -13.62
C MET A 348 9.94 -0.27 -13.75
N LEU A 349 9.15 -0.93 -14.59
CA LEU A 349 9.41 -2.32 -14.98
C LEU A 349 10.63 -2.32 -15.91
N THR A 350 11.67 -3.09 -15.57
CA THR A 350 12.91 -3.20 -16.36
C THR A 350 13.10 -4.57 -17.00
N LEU A 351 12.62 -5.64 -16.38
CA LEU A 351 12.65 -6.99 -16.93
C LEU A 351 11.35 -7.72 -16.65
N LEU A 352 10.96 -8.60 -17.57
CA LEU A 352 9.89 -9.58 -17.36
C LEU A 352 10.40 -10.96 -17.76
N ILE A 353 10.70 -11.78 -16.76
CA ILE A 353 11.31 -13.10 -16.93
C ILE A 353 10.20 -14.16 -17.02
N SER A 354 10.17 -14.89 -18.14
CA SER A 354 9.21 -15.97 -18.38
C SER A 354 9.33 -17.13 -17.39
N GLY A 355 8.18 -17.71 -17.05
CA GLY A 355 8.10 -19.02 -16.43
C GLY A 355 8.54 -20.16 -17.37
N PRO A 356 8.32 -21.44 -16.99
CA PRO A 356 7.35 -21.90 -15.98
C PRO A 356 7.88 -21.92 -14.54
N LYS A 357 9.20 -21.93 -14.33
CA LYS A 357 9.83 -22.02 -13.00
C LYS A 357 10.44 -20.69 -12.58
N GLN A 358 10.56 -20.49 -11.28
CA GLN A 358 11.37 -19.40 -10.73
C GLN A 358 12.83 -19.52 -11.19
N PRO A 359 13.50 -18.40 -11.51
CA PRO A 359 14.89 -18.42 -11.99
C PRO A 359 15.89 -18.83 -10.89
N GLY A 360 15.51 -18.72 -9.61
CA GLY A 360 16.40 -19.08 -8.51
C GLY A 360 17.69 -18.27 -8.55
N ASN A 361 18.85 -18.93 -8.42
CA ASN A 361 20.16 -18.27 -8.48
C ASN A 361 20.50 -17.77 -9.89
N ASP A 362 19.89 -18.34 -10.93
CA ASP A 362 20.15 -18.03 -12.34
C ASP A 362 19.50 -16.70 -12.77
N ILE A 363 18.82 -16.00 -11.83
CA ILE A 363 18.32 -14.64 -12.04
C ILE A 363 19.43 -13.67 -12.48
N ASP A 364 20.68 -13.94 -12.12
CA ASP A 364 21.82 -13.11 -12.52
C ASP A 364 22.00 -13.06 -14.04
N VAL A 365 21.75 -14.17 -14.73
CA VAL A 365 21.80 -14.24 -16.21
C VAL A 365 20.80 -13.27 -16.83
N TYR A 366 19.62 -13.15 -16.23
CA TYR A 366 18.58 -12.24 -16.70
C TYR A 366 18.87 -10.77 -16.36
N LEU A 367 19.64 -10.51 -15.30
CA LEU A 367 19.98 -9.16 -14.85
C LEU A 367 21.12 -8.53 -15.66
N GLU A 368 21.90 -9.31 -16.42
CA GLU A 368 23.01 -8.82 -17.24
C GLU A 368 22.73 -7.54 -18.04
N PRO A 369 21.66 -7.44 -18.86
CA PRO A 369 21.39 -6.21 -19.61
C PRO A 369 21.14 -5.00 -18.69
N LEU A 370 20.45 -5.20 -17.57
CA LEU A 370 20.20 -4.13 -16.60
C LEU A 370 21.52 -3.70 -15.92
N ILE A 371 22.41 -4.64 -15.62
CA ILE A 371 23.72 -4.35 -15.03
C ILE A 371 24.60 -3.58 -16.01
N ASP A 372 24.55 -3.88 -17.30
CA ASP A 372 25.25 -3.09 -18.34
C ASP A 372 24.77 -1.63 -18.38
N ASP A 373 23.46 -1.41 -18.29
CA ASP A 373 22.89 -0.05 -18.23
C ASP A 373 23.22 0.67 -16.92
N LEU A 374 23.22 -0.04 -15.78
CA LEU A 374 23.65 0.53 -14.50
C LEU A 374 25.14 0.87 -14.48
N LYS A 375 26.00 0.09 -15.14
CA LYS A 375 27.42 0.44 -15.37
C LYS A 375 27.55 1.69 -16.22
N SER A 376 26.78 1.77 -17.31
CA SER A 376 26.77 2.93 -18.21
C SER A 376 26.27 4.20 -17.52
N LEU A 377 25.22 4.09 -16.69
CA LEU A 377 24.73 5.16 -15.82
C LEU A 377 25.76 5.54 -14.75
N TRP A 378 26.49 4.58 -14.17
CA TRP A 378 27.53 4.90 -13.20
C TRP A 378 28.66 5.72 -13.82
N VAL A 379 29.10 5.36 -15.03
CA VAL A 379 30.04 6.17 -15.82
C VAL A 379 29.42 7.52 -16.18
N GLY A 380 28.18 7.54 -16.65
CA GLY A 380 27.36 8.73 -16.87
C GLY A 380 27.02 8.99 -18.32
N ILE A 381 25.73 9.23 -18.57
CA ILE A 381 25.12 9.46 -19.88
C ILE A 381 25.16 10.95 -20.20
N ARG A 382 25.79 11.32 -21.32
CA ARG A 382 25.89 12.72 -21.77
C ARG A 382 24.65 13.15 -22.54
N GLY A 383 24.43 14.47 -22.64
CA GLY A 383 23.38 15.05 -23.48
C GLY A 383 21.97 14.85 -22.94
N VAL A 384 21.81 14.65 -21.62
CA VAL A 384 20.47 14.62 -21.00
C VAL A 384 20.02 16.04 -20.76
N TYR A 385 18.84 16.41 -21.28
CA TYR A 385 18.25 17.74 -21.12
C TYR A 385 17.34 17.77 -19.88
N ASP A 386 17.59 18.72 -18.99
CA ASP A 386 16.73 19.02 -17.85
C ASP A 386 15.77 20.15 -18.22
N ALA A 387 14.50 19.82 -18.42
CA ALA A 387 13.47 20.77 -18.79
C ALA A 387 13.11 21.76 -17.66
N HIS A 388 13.45 21.46 -16.40
CA HIS A 388 13.22 22.40 -15.31
C HIS A 388 14.26 23.53 -15.28
N ASN A 389 15.53 23.19 -15.44
CA ASN A 389 16.63 24.15 -15.42
C ASN A 389 16.99 24.69 -16.82
N GLY A 390 16.52 24.04 -17.88
CA GLY A 390 16.75 24.44 -19.27
C GLY A 390 18.17 24.14 -19.77
N GLU A 391 18.88 23.19 -19.17
CA GLU A 391 20.29 22.90 -19.47
C GLU A 391 20.57 21.41 -19.71
N TYR A 392 21.68 21.13 -20.37
CA TYR A 392 22.18 19.77 -20.57
C TYR A 392 23.16 19.39 -19.45
N PHE A 393 23.05 18.16 -18.96
CA PHE A 393 23.93 17.64 -17.93
C PHE A 393 24.34 16.18 -18.23
N ARG A 394 25.27 15.67 -17.42
CA ARG A 394 25.69 14.27 -17.45
C ARG A 394 24.93 13.51 -16.36
N LEU A 395 23.97 12.69 -16.77
CA LEU A 395 23.17 11.90 -15.86
C LEU A 395 23.96 10.68 -15.36
N ARG A 396 24.06 10.52 -14.03
CA ARG A 396 24.55 9.29 -13.40
C ARG A 396 23.50 8.63 -12.54
N ALA A 397 23.64 7.34 -12.27
CA ALA A 397 22.79 6.63 -11.29
C ALA A 397 23.56 5.59 -10.48
N ALA A 398 23.08 5.30 -9.27
CA ALA A 398 23.59 4.26 -8.38
C ALA A 398 22.45 3.46 -7.75
N LEU A 399 22.57 2.13 -7.74
CA LEU A 399 21.65 1.21 -7.07
C LEU A 399 22.05 1.06 -5.60
N MET A 400 21.19 1.49 -4.67
CA MET A 400 21.50 1.49 -3.24
C MET A 400 21.28 0.12 -2.57
N TRP A 401 20.21 -0.59 -2.93
CA TRP A 401 19.92 -1.91 -2.40
C TRP A 401 18.78 -2.57 -3.17
N THR A 402 18.55 -3.85 -2.88
CA THR A 402 17.35 -4.57 -3.32
C THR A 402 16.32 -4.75 -2.20
N ILE A 403 15.04 -4.81 -2.54
CA ILE A 403 13.89 -4.96 -1.64
C ILE A 403 13.10 -6.19 -2.08
N ASN A 404 13.18 -7.28 -1.33
CA ASN A 404 12.55 -8.54 -1.73
C ASN A 404 12.11 -9.35 -0.52
N ASP A 405 11.22 -10.32 -0.74
CA ASP A 405 10.95 -11.35 0.25
C ASP A 405 12.22 -12.17 0.56
N PHE A 406 12.25 -12.89 1.68
CA PHE A 406 13.47 -13.55 2.13
C PHE A 406 13.97 -14.66 1.18
N PRO A 407 13.11 -15.45 0.51
CA PRO A 407 13.51 -16.31 -0.61
C PRO A 407 14.20 -15.57 -1.77
N ALA A 408 13.58 -14.51 -2.32
CA ALA A 408 14.14 -13.74 -3.44
C ALA A 408 15.40 -12.98 -3.02
N TYR A 409 15.49 -12.54 -1.76
CA TYR A 409 16.72 -12.05 -1.15
C TYR A 409 17.86 -13.06 -1.36
N GLY A 410 17.62 -14.35 -1.06
CA GLY A 410 18.61 -15.41 -1.24
C GLY A 410 19.01 -15.62 -2.70
N ASN A 411 18.04 -15.56 -3.62
CA ASN A 411 18.27 -15.69 -5.06
C ASN A 411 19.14 -14.54 -5.61
N LEU A 412 18.89 -13.30 -5.20
CA LEU A 412 19.62 -12.12 -5.70
C LEU A 412 21.00 -11.97 -5.04
N SER A 413 21.08 -12.17 -3.72
CA SER A 413 22.33 -12.01 -2.96
C SER A 413 23.26 -13.23 -3.08
N GLY A 414 22.72 -14.40 -3.39
CA GLY A 414 23.40 -15.68 -3.23
C GLY A 414 23.46 -16.17 -1.78
N CYS A 415 23.01 -15.39 -0.78
CA CYS A 415 23.04 -15.80 0.61
C CYS A 415 22.17 -17.05 0.86
N VAL A 416 22.63 -17.91 1.76
CA VAL A 416 21.85 -19.01 2.29
C VAL A 416 20.79 -18.44 3.24
N VAL A 417 19.50 -18.62 2.89
CA VAL A 417 18.35 -18.07 3.66
C VAL A 417 17.61 -19.15 4.47
N LYS A 418 18.19 -20.34 4.60
CA LYS A 418 17.65 -21.48 5.36
C LYS A 418 18.82 -22.29 5.94
N GLY A 419 18.61 -22.96 7.06
CA GLY A 419 19.68 -23.77 7.67
C GLY A 419 20.39 -23.04 8.82
N TYR A 420 21.52 -23.59 9.27
CA TYR A 420 22.22 -23.10 10.46
C TYR A 420 22.75 -21.67 10.31
N LYS A 421 23.03 -21.25 9.08
CA LYS A 421 23.66 -19.97 8.73
C LYS A 421 22.71 -19.09 7.90
N ALA A 422 21.42 -19.15 8.22
CA ALA A 422 20.38 -18.50 7.43
C ALA A 422 20.35 -16.98 7.55
N CYS A 423 20.96 -16.40 8.60
CA CYS A 423 20.96 -14.97 8.82
C CYS A 423 22.11 -14.33 8.02
N PRO A 424 21.83 -13.46 7.04
CA PRO A 424 22.87 -12.84 6.21
C PRO A 424 23.74 -11.84 6.99
N ILE A 425 23.29 -11.41 8.16
CA ILE A 425 23.97 -10.42 9.01
C ILE A 425 24.87 -11.13 10.03
N CYS A 426 24.40 -12.22 10.63
CA CYS A 426 25.21 -13.02 11.57
C CYS A 426 26.14 -14.02 10.87
N GLY A 427 25.83 -14.42 9.62
CA GLY A 427 26.65 -15.35 8.84
C GLY A 427 26.92 -16.66 9.57
N ASP A 428 28.20 -16.99 9.70
CA ASP A 428 28.67 -18.21 10.37
C ASP A 428 28.33 -18.26 11.87
N ASP A 429 28.21 -17.11 12.51
CA ASP A 429 27.92 -16.96 13.94
C ASP A 429 26.42 -16.86 14.26
N THR A 430 25.57 -17.15 13.27
CA THR A 430 24.12 -17.24 13.44
C THR A 430 23.78 -18.16 14.62
N PRO A 431 23.05 -17.67 15.65
CA PRO A 431 22.78 -18.43 16.86
C PRO A 431 21.66 -19.46 16.59
N SER A 432 22.03 -20.58 15.95
CA SER A 432 21.10 -21.62 15.50
C SER A 432 21.24 -22.92 16.29
N HIS A 433 20.12 -23.63 16.45
CA HIS A 433 20.07 -24.92 17.11
C HIS A 433 19.09 -25.84 16.39
N ARG A 434 19.48 -27.10 16.15
CA ARG A 434 18.58 -28.09 15.55
C ARG A 434 17.84 -28.86 16.64
N LEU A 435 16.52 -28.70 16.63
CA LEU A 435 15.62 -29.41 17.53
C LEU A 435 15.59 -30.90 17.21
N LYS A 436 15.74 -31.74 18.24
CA LYS A 436 15.92 -33.19 18.08
C LYS A 436 14.63 -33.89 17.65
N ASN A 437 13.50 -33.51 18.22
CA ASN A 437 12.19 -34.10 17.92
C ASN A 437 11.43 -33.28 16.88
N GLY A 438 11.51 -31.94 16.94
CA GLY A 438 10.88 -31.07 15.94
C GLY A 438 11.55 -31.13 14.57
N HIS A 439 12.79 -31.62 14.49
CA HIS A 439 13.64 -31.71 13.29
C HIS A 439 13.85 -30.39 12.53
N LYS A 440 13.52 -29.25 13.15
CA LYS A 440 13.65 -27.90 12.62
C LYS A 440 14.86 -27.20 13.23
N ILE A 441 15.38 -26.22 12.52
CA ILE A 441 16.39 -25.30 13.05
C ILE A 441 15.64 -24.12 13.65
N CYS A 442 15.92 -23.84 14.93
CA CYS A 442 15.50 -22.63 15.61
C CYS A 442 16.68 -21.69 15.83
N TYR A 443 16.38 -20.42 16.08
CA TYR A 443 17.36 -19.34 16.19
C TYR A 443 17.18 -18.67 17.56
N ILE A 444 17.86 -19.23 18.56
CA ILE A 444 17.77 -18.84 19.98
C ILE A 444 19.13 -18.38 20.48
N GLY A 445 19.17 -17.52 21.50
CA GLY A 445 20.41 -16.94 22.01
C GLY A 445 20.50 -15.43 21.80
N HIS A 446 19.37 -14.73 21.74
CA HIS A 446 19.33 -13.27 21.61
C HIS A 446 20.01 -12.54 22.79
N ARG A 447 20.26 -13.25 23.90
CA ARG A 447 21.06 -12.76 25.03
C ARG A 447 22.47 -12.30 24.66
N LYS A 448 23.02 -12.76 23.53
CA LYS A 448 24.30 -12.26 23.00
C LYS A 448 24.29 -10.75 22.74
N TRP A 449 23.12 -10.15 22.46
CA TRP A 449 22.93 -8.71 22.22
C TRP A 449 22.68 -7.89 23.49
N LEU A 450 22.53 -8.51 24.65
CA LEU A 450 22.39 -7.79 25.91
C LEU A 450 23.74 -7.23 26.39
N PRO A 451 23.79 -6.19 27.22
CA PRO A 451 25.02 -5.80 27.93
C PRO A 451 25.66 -6.98 28.68
N ILE A 452 26.99 -7.03 28.76
CA ILE A 452 27.74 -8.15 29.38
C ILE A 452 27.32 -8.41 30.84
N ASN A 453 26.97 -7.35 31.57
CA ASN A 453 26.54 -7.40 32.96
C ASN A 453 25.03 -7.68 33.14
N HIS A 454 24.25 -7.80 32.07
CA HIS A 454 22.80 -7.97 32.15
C HIS A 454 22.43 -9.29 32.87
N PRO A 455 21.49 -9.29 33.85
CA PRO A 455 21.15 -10.47 34.65
C PRO A 455 20.76 -11.71 33.83
N TYR A 456 20.04 -11.51 32.72
CA TYR A 456 19.55 -12.60 31.86
C TYR A 456 20.67 -13.48 31.28
N ARG A 457 21.88 -12.92 31.10
CA ARG A 457 23.05 -13.68 30.61
C ARG A 457 23.45 -14.81 31.57
N ARG A 458 23.15 -14.70 32.87
CA ARG A 458 23.46 -15.71 33.88
C ARG A 458 22.32 -16.71 34.13
N GLN A 459 21.10 -16.40 33.68
CA GLN A 459 19.91 -17.22 33.94
C GLN A 459 19.90 -18.49 33.08
N ARG A 460 20.20 -19.66 33.65
CA ARG A 460 20.26 -20.93 32.89
C ARG A 460 18.87 -21.51 32.64
N ALA A 461 18.10 -21.71 33.71
CA ALA A 461 16.82 -22.43 33.68
C ALA A 461 15.73 -21.74 32.85
N ALA A 462 15.73 -20.41 32.79
CA ALA A 462 14.73 -19.65 32.04
C ALA A 462 14.94 -19.68 30.52
N PHE A 463 16.13 -20.08 30.03
CA PHE A 463 16.50 -19.99 28.62
C PHE A 463 16.86 -21.36 28.03
N ASN A 464 18.13 -21.58 27.66
CA ASN A 464 18.63 -22.78 26.98
C ASN A 464 19.49 -23.68 27.89
N GLY A 465 19.38 -23.53 29.21
CA GLY A 465 20.13 -24.31 30.19
C GLY A 465 21.60 -23.86 30.38
N LYS A 466 22.06 -22.87 29.62
CA LYS A 466 23.46 -22.39 29.64
C LYS A 466 23.55 -20.89 29.97
N PRO A 467 24.64 -20.44 30.62
CA PRO A 467 24.97 -19.02 30.68
C PRO A 467 25.42 -18.51 29.29
N GLU A 468 25.27 -17.21 29.02
CA GLU A 468 25.65 -16.57 27.77
C GLU A 468 26.80 -15.57 27.97
N TYR A 469 27.98 -15.90 27.43
CA TYR A 469 29.19 -15.07 27.50
C TYR A 469 29.63 -14.51 26.14
N GLY A 470 28.97 -14.92 25.07
CA GLY A 470 29.27 -14.46 23.72
C GLY A 470 28.88 -13.01 23.49
N ILE A 471 29.45 -12.43 22.45
CA ILE A 471 29.12 -11.10 21.93
C ILE A 471 28.25 -11.22 20.67
N PRO A 472 27.56 -10.13 20.28
CA PRO A 472 26.88 -10.08 18.99
C PRO A 472 27.85 -10.36 17.84
N PRO A 473 27.45 -11.13 16.82
CA PRO A 473 28.20 -11.22 15.58
C PRO A 473 28.37 -9.84 14.93
N GLU A 474 29.57 -9.57 14.43
CA GLU A 474 29.84 -8.36 13.64
C GLU A 474 29.39 -8.57 12.19
N PRO A 475 28.55 -7.68 11.63
CA PRO A 475 28.13 -7.79 10.23
C PRO A 475 29.29 -7.60 9.26
N LEU A 476 29.44 -8.52 8.31
CA LEU A 476 30.46 -8.41 7.27
C LEU A 476 30.23 -7.20 6.34
N THR A 477 31.32 -6.49 6.06
CA THR A 477 31.37 -5.44 5.02
C THR A 477 31.17 -6.05 3.63
N GLY A 478 30.81 -5.22 2.64
CA GLY A 478 30.64 -5.74 1.28
C GLY A 478 31.95 -6.18 0.63
N GLU A 479 33.08 -5.59 1.02
CA GLU A 479 34.41 -6.00 0.57
C GLU A 479 34.80 -7.38 1.12
N GLU A 480 34.53 -7.63 2.40
CA GLU A 480 34.73 -8.96 3.00
C GLU A 480 33.86 -10.02 2.33
N VAL A 481 32.57 -9.70 2.09
CA VAL A 481 31.68 -10.62 1.37
C VAL A 481 32.20 -10.90 -0.04
N LEU A 482 32.64 -9.87 -0.78
CA LEU A 482 33.20 -10.03 -2.12
C LEU A 482 34.43 -10.96 -2.11
N HIS A 483 35.37 -10.71 -1.19
CA HIS A 483 36.57 -11.52 -1.03
C HIS A 483 36.23 -12.99 -0.72
N MET A 484 35.25 -13.24 0.16
CA MET A 484 34.80 -14.59 0.50
C MET A 484 34.18 -15.34 -0.70
N VAL A 485 33.34 -14.67 -1.50
CA VAL A 485 32.67 -15.34 -2.64
C VAL A 485 33.60 -15.60 -3.83
N GLU A 486 34.65 -14.78 -3.98
CA GLU A 486 35.69 -14.93 -5.01
C GLU A 486 36.68 -16.05 -4.67
N ASN A 487 37.09 -16.15 -3.39
CA ASN A 487 38.06 -17.16 -2.95
C ASN A 487 37.46 -18.57 -2.74
N GLY A 488 36.15 -18.73 -2.87
CA GLY A 488 35.50 -20.05 -2.76
C GLY A 488 35.16 -20.49 -1.34
N ASP A 489 35.35 -19.65 -0.32
CA ASP A 489 34.95 -19.87 1.08
C ASP A 489 33.42 -19.65 1.25
N ARG A 490 32.65 -20.39 0.45
CA ARG A 490 31.23 -20.19 0.14
C ARG A 490 30.25 -20.76 1.15
N VAL A 491 30.60 -20.88 2.43
CA VAL A 491 29.75 -21.61 3.40
C VAL A 491 28.40 -20.93 3.64
N CYS A 492 28.33 -19.58 3.51
CA CYS A 492 27.10 -18.80 3.60
C CYS A 492 26.56 -18.26 2.25
N TRP A 493 27.29 -18.46 1.14
CA TRP A 493 26.94 -17.89 -0.18
C TRP A 493 27.02 -18.93 -1.27
N LYS A 494 25.94 -19.11 -2.01
CA LYS A 494 25.84 -20.07 -3.12
C LYS A 494 26.49 -19.55 -4.40
N LYS A 495 26.59 -18.23 -4.56
CA LYS A 495 27.15 -17.55 -5.74
C LYS A 495 27.71 -16.18 -5.38
N LYS A 496 28.56 -15.64 -6.25
CA LYS A 496 28.84 -14.20 -6.31
C LYS A 496 27.65 -13.53 -7.01
N SER A 497 26.97 -12.64 -6.33
CA SER A 497 25.87 -11.86 -6.92
C SER A 497 26.39 -10.97 -8.04
N ILE A 498 25.67 -10.91 -9.17
CA ILE A 498 26.01 -10.03 -10.30
C ILE A 498 26.10 -8.55 -9.92
N PHE A 499 25.44 -8.12 -8.83
CA PHE A 499 25.52 -6.72 -8.38
C PHE A 499 26.94 -6.31 -7.93
N PHE A 500 27.82 -7.26 -7.60
CA PHE A 500 29.24 -6.95 -7.30
C PHE A 500 30.04 -6.47 -8.53
N ASP A 501 29.47 -6.57 -9.73
CA ASP A 501 30.03 -5.95 -10.91
C ASP A 501 29.85 -4.41 -10.94
N LEU A 502 28.97 -3.88 -10.08
CA LEU A 502 28.83 -2.44 -9.87
C LEU A 502 29.91 -2.00 -8.89
N GLU A 503 30.81 -1.12 -9.33
CA GLU A 503 32.01 -0.68 -8.59
C GLU A 503 31.72 -0.27 -7.14
N TYR A 504 30.62 0.46 -6.93
CA TYR A 504 30.23 1.00 -5.62
C TYR A 504 29.57 -0.03 -4.70
N TRP A 505 29.08 -1.17 -5.22
CA TRP A 505 28.22 -2.10 -4.47
C TRP A 505 28.88 -2.68 -3.21
N LYS A 506 30.18 -2.97 -3.29
CA LYS A 506 30.96 -3.53 -2.18
C LYS A 506 31.13 -2.56 -0.99
N TYR A 507 30.93 -1.27 -1.21
CA TYR A 507 31.04 -0.25 -0.15
C TYR A 507 29.70 0.02 0.56
N LEU A 508 28.59 -0.49 0.01
CA LEU A 508 27.27 -0.29 0.59
C LEU A 508 27.11 -1.13 1.87
N PRO A 509 26.72 -0.52 3.01
CA PRO A 509 26.61 -1.22 4.30
C PRO A 509 25.38 -2.14 4.37
N VAL A 510 24.39 -1.89 3.51
CA VAL A 510 23.22 -2.73 3.26
C VAL A 510 23.06 -2.83 1.75
N ARG A 511 23.10 -4.07 1.23
CA ARG A 511 23.01 -4.37 -0.22
C ARG A 511 21.66 -4.99 -0.59
N HIS A 512 21.09 -5.73 0.34
CA HIS A 512 19.78 -6.35 0.24
C HIS A 512 19.06 -6.05 1.56
N ALA A 513 17.88 -5.44 1.50
CA ALA A 513 17.12 -5.03 2.67
C ALA A 513 16.30 -6.20 3.23
N LEU A 514 16.13 -6.23 4.56
CA LEU A 514 15.18 -7.10 5.22
C LEU A 514 13.76 -6.57 5.04
N ASP A 515 12.90 -7.36 4.40
CA ASP A 515 11.50 -6.96 4.20
C ASP A 515 10.69 -7.09 5.50
N VAL A 516 10.47 -5.95 6.14
CA VAL A 516 9.71 -5.84 7.39
C VAL A 516 8.27 -6.32 7.20
N MET A 517 7.65 -6.14 6.04
CA MET A 517 6.27 -6.59 5.80
C MET A 517 6.14 -8.11 5.99
N HIS A 518 7.01 -8.88 5.34
CA HIS A 518 7.02 -10.34 5.46
C HIS A 518 7.47 -10.81 6.84
N ILE A 519 8.42 -10.11 7.48
CA ILE A 519 8.83 -10.40 8.85
C ILE A 519 7.64 -10.21 9.82
N GLU A 520 6.98 -9.06 9.82
CA GLU A 520 5.80 -8.78 10.63
C GLU A 520 4.70 -9.83 10.44
N LYS A 521 4.39 -10.13 9.17
CA LYS A 521 3.41 -11.16 8.82
C LYS A 521 3.75 -12.52 9.45
N ASN A 522 4.97 -13.01 9.25
CA ASN A 522 5.39 -14.33 9.71
C ASN A 522 5.49 -14.42 11.24
N VAL A 523 5.95 -13.34 11.88
CA VAL A 523 6.00 -13.23 13.33
C VAL A 523 4.58 -13.20 13.91
N CYS A 524 3.68 -12.40 13.36
CA CYS A 524 2.28 -12.36 13.77
C CYS A 524 1.59 -13.72 13.61
N ASP A 525 1.80 -14.36 12.46
CA ASP A 525 1.19 -15.65 12.15
C ASP A 525 1.67 -16.73 13.13
N SER A 526 2.94 -16.67 13.54
CA SER A 526 3.50 -17.54 14.57
C SER A 526 2.91 -17.27 15.96
N ILE A 527 2.69 -16.00 16.33
CA ILE A 527 2.07 -15.63 17.61
C ILE A 527 0.62 -16.11 17.65
N ILE A 528 -0.20 -15.67 16.69
CA ILE A 528 -1.62 -16.04 16.60
C ILE A 528 -1.79 -17.55 16.46
N GLY A 529 -0.99 -18.19 15.62
CA GLY A 529 -1.03 -19.63 15.40
C GLY A 529 -0.73 -20.43 16.66
N THR A 530 0.16 -19.92 17.52
CA THR A 530 0.50 -20.54 18.81
C THR A 530 -0.57 -20.26 19.87
N LEU A 531 -1.04 -19.01 20.00
CA LEU A 531 -2.05 -18.63 21.00
C LEU A 531 -3.41 -19.30 20.78
N LEU A 532 -3.85 -19.37 19.52
CA LEU A 532 -5.14 -19.94 19.13
C LEU A 532 -5.04 -21.41 18.70
N GLU A 533 -3.86 -22.03 18.80
CA GLU A 533 -3.60 -23.43 18.43
C GLU A 533 -4.04 -23.77 16.99
N ILE A 534 -3.77 -22.88 16.04
CA ILE A 534 -4.20 -23.05 14.65
C ILE A 534 -3.42 -24.21 13.99
N PRO A 535 -4.09 -25.23 13.43
CA PRO A 535 -3.44 -26.36 12.79
C PRO A 535 -2.44 -25.91 11.71
N GLY A 536 -1.24 -26.50 11.71
CA GLY A 536 -0.15 -26.19 10.78
C GLY A 536 0.64 -24.90 11.09
N LYS A 537 0.10 -24.01 11.92
CA LYS A 537 0.75 -22.75 12.34
C LYS A 537 1.18 -22.76 13.81
N ASN A 538 0.55 -23.59 14.62
CA ASN A 538 0.90 -23.79 16.02
C ASN A 538 2.37 -24.20 16.17
N LYS A 539 3.13 -23.43 16.94
CA LYS A 539 4.54 -23.72 17.23
C LYS A 539 4.70 -24.61 18.46
N ASP A 540 3.61 -24.98 19.11
CA ASP A 540 3.57 -25.83 20.30
C ASP A 540 2.91 -27.18 20.01
N GLY A 541 3.45 -28.26 20.57
CA GLY A 541 2.99 -29.63 20.34
C GLY A 541 3.94 -30.65 20.96
N ILE A 542 3.64 -31.94 20.84
CA ILE A 542 4.42 -33.02 21.50
C ILE A 542 5.92 -32.90 21.21
N ALA A 543 6.29 -32.69 19.93
CA ALA A 543 7.69 -32.53 19.54
C ALA A 543 8.37 -31.34 20.25
N ALA A 544 7.71 -30.18 20.30
CA ALA A 544 8.22 -28.99 20.98
C ALA A 544 8.40 -29.20 22.49
N ARG A 545 7.47 -29.93 23.13
CA ARG A 545 7.55 -30.27 24.56
C ARG A 545 8.67 -31.28 24.85
N LEU A 546 8.88 -32.26 23.98
CA LEU A 546 10.02 -33.18 24.07
C LEU A 546 11.35 -32.47 23.82
N ASP A 547 11.38 -31.44 22.97
CA ASP A 547 12.57 -30.62 22.73
C ASP A 547 12.94 -29.79 23.97
N LEU A 548 11.96 -29.20 24.67
CA LEU A 548 12.17 -28.56 25.96
C LEU A 548 12.81 -29.52 26.97
N LEU A 549 12.30 -30.76 27.06
CA LEU A 549 12.84 -31.79 27.94
C LEU A 549 14.28 -32.18 27.56
N ASN A 550 14.56 -32.36 26.27
CA ASN A 550 15.92 -32.65 25.78
C ASN A 550 16.91 -31.51 26.06
N MET A 551 16.43 -30.26 26.06
CA MET A 551 17.22 -29.08 26.41
C MET A 551 17.37 -28.89 27.93
N GLY A 552 16.68 -29.68 28.75
CA GLY A 552 16.71 -29.58 30.21
C GLY A 552 16.03 -28.33 30.76
N VAL A 553 15.09 -27.75 30.02
CA VAL A 553 14.41 -26.50 30.37
C VAL A 553 12.89 -26.70 30.36
N LYS A 554 12.18 -26.04 31.28
CA LYS A 554 10.72 -26.20 31.44
C LYS A 554 10.27 -27.67 31.52
N THR A 555 11.02 -28.52 32.22
CA THR A 555 10.79 -29.98 32.27
C THR A 555 9.44 -30.37 32.87
N ASN A 556 8.84 -29.49 33.67
CA ASN A 556 7.48 -29.62 34.18
C ASN A 556 6.38 -29.52 33.10
N LEU A 557 6.73 -29.14 31.86
CA LEU A 557 5.82 -29.10 30.70
C LEU A 557 5.88 -30.37 29.83
N GLN A 558 6.46 -31.46 30.34
CA GLN A 558 6.60 -32.72 29.61
C GLN A 558 5.23 -33.31 29.21
N PRO A 559 5.14 -33.99 28.04
CA PRO A 559 3.93 -34.73 27.67
C PRO A 559 3.64 -35.86 28.67
N GLU A 560 2.37 -36.02 29.04
CA GLU A 560 1.88 -37.13 29.84
C GLU A 560 1.09 -38.08 28.93
N TYR A 561 1.66 -39.25 28.66
CA TYR A 561 1.06 -40.24 27.76
C TYR A 561 -0.02 -41.06 28.48
N GLY A 562 -1.28 -40.90 28.07
CA GLY A 562 -2.39 -41.76 28.48
C GLY A 562 -2.65 -42.89 27.47
N GLU A 563 -3.59 -43.78 27.78
CA GLU A 563 -3.92 -44.94 26.93
C GLU A 563 -4.48 -44.56 25.54
N ARG A 564 -5.18 -43.42 25.43
CA ARG A 564 -5.85 -42.99 24.19
C ARG A 564 -5.50 -41.59 23.72
N ARG A 565 -4.97 -40.74 24.61
CA ARG A 565 -4.66 -39.33 24.33
C ARG A 565 -3.44 -38.92 25.14
N THR A 566 -2.65 -38.01 24.57
CA THR A 566 -1.51 -37.39 25.24
C THR A 566 -1.94 -36.07 25.84
N ARG A 567 -1.70 -35.88 27.15
CA ARG A 567 -1.92 -34.62 27.84
C ARG A 567 -0.67 -33.75 27.74
N LEU A 568 -0.86 -32.48 27.38
CA LEU A 568 0.17 -31.44 27.46
C LEU A 568 -0.21 -30.43 28.55
N PRO A 569 0.60 -30.28 29.61
CA PRO A 569 0.38 -29.24 30.61
C PRO A 569 0.41 -27.83 29.97
N PRO A 570 -0.49 -26.91 30.34
CA PRO A 570 -0.53 -25.57 29.76
C PRO A 570 0.71 -24.76 30.17
N GLY A 571 1.43 -24.24 29.17
CA GLY A 571 2.55 -23.34 29.35
C GLY A 571 2.11 -21.86 29.39
N PRO A 572 3.04 -20.92 29.60
CA PRO A 572 2.71 -19.49 29.77
C PRO A 572 2.09 -18.82 28.54
N TRP A 573 2.23 -19.44 27.36
CA TRP A 573 1.68 -18.98 26.08
C TRP A 573 0.33 -19.61 25.73
N ASN A 574 -0.13 -20.64 26.44
CA ASN A 574 -1.38 -21.31 26.11
C ASN A 574 -2.58 -20.52 26.67
N LEU A 575 -3.61 -20.34 25.83
CA LEU A 575 -4.89 -19.77 26.23
C LEU A 575 -5.87 -20.89 26.60
N SER A 576 -6.66 -20.68 27.66
CA SER A 576 -7.83 -21.52 27.92
C SER A 576 -8.89 -21.34 26.82
N ARG A 577 -9.86 -22.25 26.73
CA ARG A 577 -10.95 -22.14 25.75
C ARG A 577 -11.75 -20.85 25.91
N ALA A 578 -11.98 -20.41 27.15
CA ALA A 578 -12.64 -19.15 27.45
C ALA A 578 -11.83 -17.98 26.92
N GLU A 579 -10.52 -17.95 27.17
CA GLU A 579 -9.65 -16.87 26.70
C GLU A 579 -9.49 -16.83 25.17
N LYS A 580 -9.41 -17.97 24.49
CA LYS A 580 -9.44 -18.02 23.01
C LYS A 580 -10.70 -17.35 22.47
N ARG A 581 -11.85 -17.62 23.12
CA ARG A 581 -13.12 -17.01 22.76
C ARG A 581 -13.15 -15.52 23.08
N GLU A 582 -12.58 -15.07 24.20
CA GLU A 582 -12.44 -13.64 24.51
C GLU A 582 -11.59 -12.89 23.47
N VAL A 583 -10.45 -13.44 23.07
CA VAL A 583 -9.61 -12.86 22.00
C VAL A 583 -10.38 -12.79 20.68
N CYS A 584 -11.07 -13.86 20.29
CA CYS A 584 -11.86 -13.87 19.05
C CYS A 584 -13.07 -12.92 19.11
N ASN A 585 -13.76 -12.85 20.26
CA ASN A 585 -14.85 -11.90 20.48
C ASN A 585 -14.37 -10.45 20.41
N SER A 586 -13.19 -10.16 20.98
CA SER A 586 -12.57 -8.84 20.87
C SER A 586 -12.39 -8.47 19.40
N PHE A 587 -11.71 -9.31 18.60
CA PHE A 587 -11.55 -9.08 17.16
C PHE A 587 -12.89 -8.98 16.41
N TYR A 588 -13.86 -9.82 16.73
CA TYR A 588 -15.18 -9.82 16.10
C TYR A 588 -15.95 -8.52 16.35
N GLY A 589 -15.76 -7.91 17.52
CA GLY A 589 -16.37 -6.64 17.91
C GLY A 589 -15.66 -5.40 17.35
N MET A 590 -14.41 -5.51 16.88
CA MET A 590 -13.65 -4.36 16.39
C MET A 590 -14.25 -3.79 15.10
N LYS A 591 -14.76 -2.56 15.17
CA LYS A 591 -14.99 -1.72 13.99
C LYS A 591 -13.76 -0.86 13.77
N VAL A 592 -13.25 -0.82 12.53
CA VAL A 592 -12.13 0.04 12.15
C VAL A 592 -12.57 1.08 11.12
N PRO A 593 -11.81 2.16 10.88
CA PRO A 593 -12.15 3.13 9.84
C PRO A 593 -12.08 2.58 8.42
N GLU A 594 -12.68 3.32 7.50
CA GLU A 594 -12.75 2.93 6.09
C GLU A 594 -11.35 2.99 5.42
N GLY A 595 -10.94 1.87 4.82
CA GLY A 595 -9.59 1.71 4.24
C GLY A 595 -8.47 1.56 5.29
N TYR A 596 -8.80 1.14 6.51
CA TYR A 596 -7.79 0.85 7.54
C TYR A 596 -7.30 -0.60 7.49
N SER A 597 -8.20 -1.58 7.34
CA SER A 597 -7.87 -2.99 7.12
C SER A 597 -9.02 -3.70 6.39
N SER A 598 -8.85 -4.99 6.08
CA SER A 598 -10.01 -5.83 5.75
C SER A 598 -10.99 -5.83 6.93
N ASN A 599 -12.27 -6.12 6.66
CA ASN A 599 -13.27 -6.25 7.71
C ASN A 599 -12.92 -7.41 8.66
N ILE A 600 -12.34 -7.08 9.83
CA ILE A 600 -11.80 -8.04 10.80
C ILE A 600 -12.87 -9.04 11.24
N LYS A 601 -14.12 -8.61 11.39
CA LYS A 601 -15.25 -9.48 11.73
C LYS A 601 -15.38 -10.67 10.78
N ASN A 602 -15.15 -10.46 9.48
CA ASN A 602 -15.24 -11.52 8.46
C ASN A 602 -14.04 -12.48 8.50
N LEU A 603 -12.98 -12.13 9.23
CA LEU A 603 -11.75 -12.91 9.36
C LEU A 603 -11.75 -13.74 10.65
N VAL A 604 -12.81 -13.69 11.45
CA VAL A 604 -12.93 -14.42 12.73
C VAL A 604 -13.93 -15.57 12.59
N SER A 605 -13.50 -16.79 12.91
CA SER A 605 -14.40 -17.92 13.17
C SER A 605 -14.59 -18.07 14.67
N LEU A 606 -15.76 -17.65 15.18
CA LEU A 606 -16.12 -17.82 16.60
C LEU A 606 -16.36 -19.29 16.97
N GLN A 607 -16.90 -20.08 16.04
CA GLN A 607 -17.13 -21.51 16.24
C GLN A 607 -15.82 -22.25 16.47
N ASP A 608 -14.82 -21.96 15.64
CA ASP A 608 -13.50 -22.60 15.72
C ASP A 608 -12.51 -21.83 16.62
N SER A 609 -12.91 -20.66 17.12
CA SER A 609 -12.06 -19.73 17.89
C SER A 609 -10.69 -19.45 17.22
N ARG A 610 -10.72 -19.11 15.92
CA ARG A 610 -9.52 -18.84 15.11
C ARG A 610 -9.72 -17.72 14.10
N LEU A 611 -8.61 -17.16 13.63
CA LEU A 611 -8.59 -16.20 12.53
C LEU A 611 -8.34 -16.91 11.18
N LEU A 612 -9.01 -16.46 10.12
CA LEU A 612 -9.01 -17.05 8.78
C LEU A 612 -8.81 -15.97 7.71
N GLY A 613 -8.11 -16.31 6.63
CA GLY A 613 -8.04 -15.48 5.42
C GLY A 613 -7.28 -14.16 5.54
N LEU A 614 -6.47 -13.97 6.59
CA LEU A 614 -5.65 -12.77 6.80
C LEU A 614 -4.64 -12.57 5.66
N LYS A 615 -4.59 -11.35 5.11
CA LYS A 615 -3.56 -10.91 4.16
C LYS A 615 -2.41 -10.23 4.91
N SER A 616 -1.28 -9.99 4.22
CA SER A 616 -0.11 -9.31 4.80
C SER A 616 -0.47 -7.98 5.49
N HIS A 617 -1.33 -7.18 4.86
CA HIS A 617 -1.84 -5.91 5.40
C HIS A 617 -2.66 -6.08 6.69
N ASP A 618 -3.45 -7.14 6.79
CA ASP A 618 -4.23 -7.42 8.00
C ASP A 618 -3.31 -7.81 9.16
N PHE A 619 -2.25 -8.59 8.89
CA PHE A 619 -1.24 -8.94 9.89
C PHE A 619 -0.46 -7.71 10.40
N HIS A 620 -0.09 -6.79 9.52
CA HIS A 620 0.55 -5.53 9.89
C HIS A 620 -0.33 -4.73 10.85
N THR A 621 -1.60 -4.56 10.50
CA THR A 621 -2.60 -3.89 11.33
C THR A 621 -2.79 -4.57 12.69
N LEU A 622 -2.84 -5.91 12.68
CA LEU A 622 -2.93 -6.73 13.89
C LEU A 622 -1.74 -6.50 14.81
N VAL A 623 -0.51 -6.72 14.35
CA VAL A 623 0.68 -6.58 15.20
C VAL A 623 0.84 -5.17 15.73
N GLN A 624 0.62 -4.14 14.92
CA GLN A 624 0.96 -2.78 15.35
C GLN A 624 -0.06 -2.18 16.31
N GLN A 625 -1.36 -2.50 16.17
CA GLN A 625 -2.41 -1.86 16.97
C GLN A 625 -3.44 -2.82 17.57
N LEU A 626 -3.97 -3.77 16.81
CA LEU A 626 -5.18 -4.50 17.25
C LEU A 626 -4.90 -5.68 18.18
N LEU A 627 -3.83 -6.45 17.92
CA LEU A 627 -3.41 -7.58 18.73
C LEU A 627 -3.14 -7.20 20.19
N PRO A 628 -2.36 -6.15 20.51
CA PRO A 628 -2.10 -5.80 21.90
C PRO A 628 -3.37 -5.38 22.64
N VAL A 629 -4.41 -4.90 21.94
CA VAL A 629 -5.75 -4.64 22.51
C VAL A 629 -6.52 -5.94 22.74
N ALA A 630 -6.55 -6.84 21.76
CA ALA A 630 -7.29 -8.09 21.83
C ALA A 630 -6.82 -9.03 22.94
N ILE A 631 -5.54 -8.97 23.32
CA ILE A 631 -4.97 -9.83 24.36
C ILE A 631 -5.00 -9.22 25.77
N ARG A 632 -5.52 -8.00 25.97
CA ARG A 632 -5.43 -7.27 27.25
C ARG A 632 -6.00 -8.03 28.45
N SER A 633 -7.08 -8.79 28.25
CA SER A 633 -7.77 -9.54 29.31
C SER A 633 -7.26 -10.97 29.52
N VAL A 634 -6.35 -11.45 28.67
CA VAL A 634 -5.88 -12.85 28.66
C VAL A 634 -4.38 -12.94 28.90
N LEU A 635 -3.87 -14.16 29.09
CA LEU A 635 -2.47 -14.44 29.47
C LEU A 635 -2.08 -13.83 30.82
N GLU A 636 -1.04 -14.40 31.43
CA GLU A 636 -0.42 -13.76 32.58
C GLU A 636 0.35 -12.50 32.13
N LYS A 637 0.43 -11.49 33.02
CA LYS A 637 1.06 -10.21 32.71
C LYS A 637 2.43 -10.35 32.01
N PRO A 638 3.38 -11.20 32.47
CA PRO A 638 4.71 -11.25 31.86
C PRO A 638 4.70 -11.71 30.39
N ALA A 639 3.92 -12.74 30.06
CA ALA A 639 3.80 -13.25 28.69
C ALA A 639 3.04 -12.26 27.78
N ARG A 640 1.94 -11.68 28.28
CA ARG A 640 1.18 -10.65 27.55
C ARG A 640 2.05 -9.44 27.20
N TYR A 641 2.91 -9.04 28.13
CA TYR A 641 3.71 -7.83 27.98
C TYR A 641 4.87 -8.06 27.01
N ALA A 642 5.45 -9.26 26.97
CA ALA A 642 6.43 -9.62 25.93
C ALA A 642 5.84 -9.48 24.52
N ILE A 643 4.61 -9.94 24.30
CA ILE A 643 3.92 -9.80 23.01
C ILE A 643 3.59 -8.32 22.73
N THR A 644 3.07 -7.61 23.73
CA THR A 644 2.69 -6.19 23.58
C THR A 644 3.90 -5.32 23.27
N ARG A 645 5.05 -5.56 23.91
CA ARG A 645 6.31 -4.87 23.60
C ARG A 645 6.73 -5.11 22.16
N LEU A 646 6.64 -6.34 21.67
CA LEU A 646 6.98 -6.64 20.28
C LEU A 646 6.06 -5.87 19.31
N CYS A 647 4.76 -5.80 19.62
CA CYS A 647 3.77 -5.02 18.88
C CYS A 647 4.13 -3.52 18.84
N LEU A 648 4.46 -2.94 19.99
CA LEU A 648 4.88 -1.53 20.11
C LEU A 648 6.20 -1.25 19.38
N PHE A 649 7.15 -2.20 19.40
CA PHE A 649 8.39 -2.10 18.63
C PHE A 649 8.12 -1.98 17.14
N PHE A 650 7.31 -2.88 16.57
CA PHE A 650 6.94 -2.85 15.15
C PHE A 650 6.22 -1.55 14.77
N ASN A 651 5.31 -1.09 15.62
CA ASN A 651 4.64 0.20 15.44
C ASN A 651 5.66 1.37 15.41
N ALA A 652 6.66 1.36 16.31
CA ALA A 652 7.66 2.42 16.38
C ALA A 652 8.62 2.45 15.18
N ILE A 653 9.11 1.30 14.71
CA ILE A 653 10.05 1.26 13.57
C ILE A 653 9.38 1.60 12.23
N CYS A 654 8.06 1.43 12.14
CA CYS A 654 7.28 1.68 10.93
C CYS A 654 6.77 3.12 10.81
N ALA A 655 7.17 4.02 11.72
CA ALA A 655 6.88 5.45 11.62
C ALA A 655 7.46 6.07 10.34
N LYS A 656 6.79 7.08 9.76
CA LYS A 656 7.32 7.76 8.56
C LYS A 656 8.54 8.59 8.87
N THR A 657 8.54 9.16 10.07
CA THR A 657 9.65 9.95 10.59
C THR A 657 10.24 9.26 11.79
N VAL A 658 11.53 8.96 11.71
CA VAL A 658 12.28 8.25 12.72
C VAL A 658 13.15 9.25 13.48
N ASP A 659 12.98 9.30 14.80
CA ASP A 659 13.84 10.05 15.70
C ASP A 659 15.14 9.26 15.94
N VAL A 660 16.25 9.77 15.40
CA VAL A 660 17.56 9.08 15.45
C VAL A 660 18.02 8.87 16.88
N SER A 661 17.69 9.80 17.79
CA SER A 661 18.10 9.73 19.20
C SER A 661 17.45 8.56 19.96
N LYS A 662 16.36 8.01 19.45
CA LYS A 662 15.62 6.90 20.07
C LYS A 662 16.05 5.52 19.56
N LEU A 663 16.84 5.44 18.48
CA LEU A 663 17.16 4.17 17.84
C LEU A 663 17.97 3.25 18.75
N ASP A 664 18.96 3.77 19.47
CA ASP A 664 19.78 2.95 20.38
C ASP A 664 18.92 2.33 21.48
N LYS A 665 18.00 3.11 22.06
CA LYS A 665 17.06 2.62 23.06
C LYS A 665 16.10 1.57 22.48
N LEU A 666 15.64 1.78 21.26
CA LEU A 666 14.75 0.84 20.56
C LEU A 666 15.46 -0.49 20.24
N GLU A 667 16.76 -0.45 19.92
CA GLU A 667 17.62 -1.63 19.73
C GLU A 667 17.79 -2.41 21.04
N GLU A 668 18.07 -1.73 22.14
CA GLU A 668 18.12 -2.37 23.47
C GLU A 668 16.77 -3.03 23.83
N ASP A 669 15.68 -2.29 23.63
CA ASP A 669 14.34 -2.74 24.04
C ASP A 669 13.84 -3.94 23.22
N VAL A 670 14.18 -4.03 21.93
CA VAL A 670 13.83 -5.19 21.10
C VAL A 670 14.63 -6.43 21.49
N VAL A 671 15.93 -6.26 21.82
CA VAL A 671 16.77 -7.37 22.30
C VAL A 671 16.20 -7.95 23.59
N VAL A 672 15.81 -7.09 24.54
CA VAL A 672 15.16 -7.54 25.78
C VAL A 672 13.82 -8.22 25.48
N THR A 673 13.04 -7.68 24.55
CA THR A 673 11.75 -8.25 24.15
C THR A 673 11.91 -9.66 23.55
N LEU A 674 12.89 -9.87 22.67
CA LEU A 674 13.21 -11.20 22.14
C LEU A 674 13.67 -12.16 23.24
N CYS A 675 14.44 -11.69 24.22
CA CYS A 675 14.82 -12.49 25.38
C CYS A 675 13.61 -12.86 26.27
N LEU A 676 12.66 -11.95 26.48
CA LEU A 676 11.42 -12.24 27.19
C LEU A 676 10.60 -13.30 26.44
N LEU A 677 10.49 -13.18 25.12
CA LEU A 677 9.84 -14.20 24.30
C LEU A 677 10.56 -15.55 24.45
N GLU A 678 11.90 -15.61 24.46
CA GLU A 678 12.64 -16.87 24.66
C GLU A 678 12.37 -17.50 26.03
N LYS A 679 12.20 -16.65 27.06
CA LYS A 679 11.82 -17.13 28.40
C LYS A 679 10.45 -17.77 28.38
N TYR A 680 9.48 -17.18 27.70
CA TYR A 680 8.11 -17.66 27.73
C TYR A 680 7.84 -18.72 26.70
N PHE A 681 8.05 -18.48 25.41
CA PHE A 681 7.65 -19.35 24.29
C PHE A 681 8.55 -20.60 24.11
N PRO A 682 8.06 -21.63 23.38
CA PRO A 682 8.86 -22.80 23.04
C PRO A 682 9.93 -22.48 21.97
N PRO A 683 11.07 -23.20 21.94
CA PRO A 683 12.15 -22.96 20.97
C PRO A 683 11.72 -23.00 19.50
N SER A 684 10.72 -23.81 19.18
CA SER A 684 10.11 -23.93 17.83
C SER A 684 9.45 -22.65 17.32
N PHE A 685 9.13 -21.71 18.21
CA PHE A 685 8.63 -20.37 17.85
C PHE A 685 9.70 -19.54 17.12
N PHE A 686 10.97 -19.70 17.50
CA PHE A 686 12.09 -18.90 17.00
C PHE A 686 12.60 -19.41 15.66
N ASP A 687 11.81 -19.22 14.61
CA ASP A 687 12.28 -19.39 13.24
C ASP A 687 13.12 -18.18 12.79
N ILE A 688 13.63 -18.24 11.55
CA ILE A 688 14.53 -17.22 11.03
C ILE A 688 13.87 -15.83 11.01
N MET A 689 12.55 -15.75 10.81
CA MET A 689 11.85 -14.47 10.72
C MET A 689 11.81 -13.78 12.08
N VAL A 690 11.63 -14.54 13.17
CA VAL A 690 11.73 -14.00 14.54
C VAL A 690 13.14 -13.50 14.84
N HIS A 691 14.17 -14.22 14.39
CA HIS A 691 15.55 -13.81 14.61
C HIS A 691 15.92 -12.52 13.88
N LEU A 692 15.48 -12.34 12.63
CA LEU A 692 15.76 -11.14 11.84
C LEU A 692 15.27 -9.84 12.50
N VAL A 693 14.29 -9.92 13.42
CA VAL A 693 13.79 -8.77 14.20
C VAL A 693 14.91 -8.05 14.95
N VAL A 694 15.92 -8.78 15.45
CA VAL A 694 17.05 -8.19 16.18
C VAL A 694 17.89 -7.23 15.33
N HIS A 695 17.79 -7.33 14.00
CA HIS A 695 18.58 -6.53 13.07
C HIS A 695 17.81 -5.36 12.44
N LEU A 696 16.51 -5.23 12.69
CA LEU A 696 15.69 -4.22 12.01
C LEU A 696 16.09 -2.79 12.38
N VAL A 697 16.48 -2.54 13.64
CA VAL A 697 16.91 -1.19 14.06
C VAL A 697 18.21 -0.78 13.35
N ARG A 698 19.15 -1.70 13.16
CA ARG A 698 20.36 -1.46 12.36
C ARG A 698 19.99 -1.03 10.93
N GLU A 699 19.04 -1.70 10.31
CA GLU A 699 18.61 -1.33 8.95
C GLU A 699 17.92 0.02 8.89
N VAL A 700 17.04 0.34 9.84
CA VAL A 700 16.42 1.67 9.92
C VAL A 700 17.49 2.75 10.09
N ARG A 701 18.47 2.51 10.96
CA ARG A 701 19.60 3.42 11.18
C ARG A 701 20.39 3.66 9.90
N LEU A 702 20.65 2.62 9.11
CA LEU A 702 21.51 2.70 7.92
C LEU A 702 20.78 3.18 6.66
N CYS A 703 19.49 2.88 6.51
CA CYS A 703 18.75 3.08 5.27
C CYS A 703 17.59 4.09 5.40
N GLY A 704 17.24 4.52 6.61
CA GLY A 704 16.12 5.41 6.87
C GLY A 704 14.78 4.69 7.05
N PRO A 705 13.65 5.39 6.92
CA PRO A 705 12.31 4.86 7.23
C PRO A 705 11.95 3.59 6.45
N VAL A 706 11.24 2.68 7.13
CA VAL A 706 10.95 1.33 6.62
C VAL A 706 10.05 1.34 5.38
N TYR A 707 9.08 2.24 5.28
CA TYR A 707 8.06 2.21 4.22
C TYR A 707 8.61 2.38 2.79
N PHE A 708 9.84 2.88 2.62
CA PHE A 708 10.56 2.92 1.35
C PHE A 708 11.18 1.57 0.94
N ARG A 709 11.07 0.56 1.79
CA ARG A 709 11.72 -0.76 1.67
C ARG A 709 10.74 -1.90 1.98
N TRP A 710 9.43 -1.65 1.83
CA TRP A 710 8.39 -2.68 1.93
C TRP A 710 8.07 -3.29 0.58
N MET A 711 7.62 -4.55 0.61
CA MET A 711 7.10 -5.24 -0.57
C MET A 711 5.66 -4.85 -0.95
N TYR A 712 4.91 -4.11 -0.11
CA TYR A 712 3.51 -3.72 -0.41
C TYR A 712 3.31 -3.04 -1.78
N PRO A 713 4.08 -1.99 -2.16
CA PRO A 713 3.89 -1.32 -3.44
C PRO A 713 4.17 -2.28 -4.61
N PHE A 714 5.19 -3.12 -4.48
CA PHE A 714 5.63 -4.07 -5.51
C PHE A 714 4.61 -5.20 -5.70
N GLU A 715 4.12 -5.84 -4.63
CA GLU A 715 3.08 -6.89 -4.73
C GLU A 715 1.78 -6.34 -5.34
N ARG A 716 1.39 -5.10 -4.99
CA ARG A 716 0.24 -4.43 -5.59
C ARG A 716 0.47 -4.13 -7.07
N TYR A 717 1.67 -3.70 -7.43
CA TYR A 717 2.01 -3.49 -8.83
C TYR A 717 2.00 -4.80 -9.63
N MET A 718 2.51 -5.90 -9.07
CA MET A 718 2.41 -7.23 -9.70
C MET A 718 0.96 -7.68 -9.89
N LYS A 719 0.06 -7.35 -8.96
CA LYS A 719 -1.38 -7.58 -9.13
C LYS A 719 -1.95 -6.80 -10.32
N VAL A 720 -1.47 -5.58 -10.56
CA VAL A 720 -1.83 -4.79 -11.74
C VAL A 720 -1.29 -5.44 -13.02
N LEU A 721 -0.01 -5.81 -13.06
CA LEU A 721 0.59 -6.51 -14.20
C LEU A 721 -0.17 -7.80 -14.53
N LYS A 722 -0.56 -8.57 -13.50
CA LYS A 722 -1.43 -9.75 -13.67
C LYS A 722 -2.77 -9.41 -14.33
N GLY A 723 -3.33 -8.24 -14.06
CA GLY A 723 -4.55 -7.74 -14.69
C GLY A 723 -4.39 -7.41 -16.19
N TYR A 724 -3.16 -7.31 -16.70
CA TYR A 724 -2.91 -7.07 -18.13
C TYR A 724 -3.03 -8.33 -18.98
N VAL A 725 -3.02 -9.51 -18.36
CA VAL A 725 -3.04 -10.79 -19.06
C VAL A 725 -4.43 -11.06 -19.64
N GLN A 726 -4.61 -10.80 -20.93
CA GLN A 726 -5.83 -11.11 -21.67
C GLN A 726 -5.74 -12.45 -22.40
N ASN A 727 -4.58 -12.75 -22.99
CA ASN A 727 -4.30 -14.05 -23.59
C ASN A 727 -3.45 -14.91 -22.65
N ARG A 728 -4.01 -16.04 -22.20
CA ARG A 728 -3.34 -16.98 -21.31
C ARG A 728 -2.21 -17.78 -21.99
N THR A 729 -2.08 -17.80 -23.31
CA THR A 729 -0.99 -18.52 -23.97
C THR A 729 0.31 -17.71 -24.02
N CYS A 730 0.21 -16.38 -23.94
CA CYS A 730 1.33 -15.44 -24.03
C CYS A 730 1.22 -14.35 -22.95
N PRO A 731 1.29 -14.70 -21.65
CA PRO A 731 1.01 -13.76 -20.57
C PRO A 731 2.02 -12.61 -20.52
N GLU A 732 3.32 -12.87 -20.69
CA GLU A 732 4.36 -11.85 -20.67
C GLU A 732 4.21 -10.84 -21.81
N GLY A 733 3.88 -11.30 -23.02
CA GLY A 733 3.60 -10.43 -24.16
C GLY A 733 2.43 -9.49 -23.90
N CYS A 734 1.35 -9.98 -23.27
CA CYS A 734 0.22 -9.13 -22.88
C CYS A 734 0.64 -8.05 -21.88
N ILE A 735 1.47 -8.41 -20.91
CA ILE A 735 1.98 -7.47 -19.90
C ILE A 735 2.86 -6.41 -20.55
N ALA A 736 3.80 -6.82 -21.41
CA ALA A 736 4.74 -5.92 -22.07
C ALA A 736 4.02 -4.89 -22.95
N GLU A 737 3.11 -5.35 -23.82
CA GLU A 737 2.33 -4.46 -24.69
C GLU A 737 1.48 -3.48 -23.87
N ARG A 738 0.85 -3.95 -22.80
CA ARG A 738 0.00 -3.09 -21.97
C ARG A 738 0.82 -2.11 -21.12
N TYR A 739 1.99 -2.51 -20.65
CA TYR A 739 2.88 -1.62 -19.90
C TYR A 739 3.38 -0.47 -20.78
N ILE A 740 3.86 -0.75 -22.00
CA ILE A 740 4.27 0.29 -22.95
C ILE A 740 3.11 1.22 -23.30
N ALA A 741 1.93 0.66 -23.53
CA ALA A 741 0.72 1.42 -23.79
C ALA A 741 0.41 2.45 -22.70
N GLU A 742 0.51 2.02 -21.44
CA GLU A 742 0.28 2.88 -20.30
C GLU A 742 1.39 3.95 -20.16
N GLU A 743 2.65 3.56 -20.27
CA GLU A 743 3.79 4.48 -20.22
C GLU A 743 3.67 5.59 -21.28
N ALA A 744 3.20 5.23 -22.48
CA ALA A 744 2.94 6.16 -23.57
C ALA A 744 1.89 7.21 -23.24
N VAL A 745 0.76 6.75 -22.71
CA VAL A 745 -0.34 7.62 -22.29
C VAL A 745 0.13 8.55 -21.17
N GLU A 746 0.78 8.02 -20.14
CA GLU A 746 1.27 8.80 -19.00
C GLU A 746 2.28 9.87 -19.40
N PHE A 747 3.09 9.60 -20.42
CA PHE A 747 4.02 10.58 -20.98
C PHE A 747 3.29 11.68 -21.75
N CYS A 748 2.39 11.30 -22.66
CA CYS A 748 1.70 12.26 -23.52
C CYS A 748 0.73 13.17 -22.73
N THR A 749 0.08 12.64 -21.70
CA THR A 749 -0.84 13.42 -20.83
C THR A 749 -0.15 14.55 -20.08
N GLN A 750 1.16 14.47 -19.82
CA GLN A 750 1.91 15.58 -19.20
C GLN A 750 2.11 16.78 -20.14
N HIS A 751 2.01 16.54 -21.45
CA HIS A 751 2.19 17.54 -22.49
C HIS A 751 0.85 18.02 -23.08
N LEU A 752 -0.28 17.38 -22.69
CA LEU A 752 -1.61 17.63 -23.24
C LEU A 752 -2.59 18.03 -22.13
N SER A 753 -3.18 19.22 -22.21
CA SER A 753 -4.05 19.78 -21.16
C SER A 753 -5.42 19.09 -20.95
N ASP A 754 -5.81 18.13 -21.81
CA ASP A 754 -7.18 17.58 -21.89
C ASP A 754 -7.26 16.04 -21.90
N VAL A 755 -6.29 15.32 -21.33
CA VAL A 755 -6.28 13.84 -21.29
C VAL A 755 -6.15 13.32 -19.86
N SER A 756 -7.09 12.50 -19.41
CA SER A 756 -7.01 11.80 -18.12
C SER A 756 -6.23 10.49 -18.28
N THR A 757 -5.26 10.24 -17.40
CA THR A 757 -4.51 8.98 -17.31
C THR A 757 -5.36 7.85 -16.73
N VAL A 758 -5.02 6.61 -17.08
CA VAL A 758 -5.50 5.40 -16.38
C VAL A 758 -4.60 5.20 -15.16
N GLY A 759 -5.16 4.97 -13.97
CA GLY A 759 -4.37 4.66 -12.77
C GLY A 759 -3.79 5.85 -12.01
N VAL A 760 -4.03 7.09 -12.46
CA VAL A 760 -3.97 8.29 -11.59
C VAL A 760 -5.36 8.91 -11.64
N PRO A 761 -6.01 9.23 -10.50
CA PRO A 761 -7.32 9.85 -10.53
C PRO A 761 -7.29 11.09 -11.41
N SER A 762 -8.28 11.24 -12.30
CA SER A 762 -8.56 12.55 -12.86
C SER A 762 -8.70 13.50 -11.69
N SER A 763 -7.97 14.61 -11.68
CA SER A 763 -8.34 15.73 -10.83
C SER A 763 -9.73 16.16 -11.28
N GLN A 764 -10.77 15.51 -10.74
CA GLN A 764 -12.01 16.23 -10.55
C GLN A 764 -11.54 17.49 -9.82
N LYS A 765 -11.68 18.62 -10.51
CA LYS A 765 -11.75 19.93 -9.88
C LYS A 765 -12.97 19.89 -8.96
N MET A 766 -12.91 19.11 -7.88
CA MET A 766 -13.63 19.43 -6.67
C MET A 766 -13.06 20.77 -6.29
N GLY A 767 -13.93 21.78 -6.25
CA GLY A 767 -13.56 23.11 -5.82
C GLY A 767 -12.78 22.99 -4.52
N VAL A 768 -11.46 23.16 -4.61
CA VAL A 768 -10.60 23.29 -3.44
C VAL A 768 -10.98 24.65 -2.88
N SER A 769 -12.02 24.68 -2.04
CA SER A 769 -12.07 25.71 -1.02
C SER A 769 -10.84 25.45 -0.17
N LYS A 770 -9.82 26.28 -0.33
CA LYS A 770 -8.72 26.36 0.63
C LYS A 770 -9.38 26.46 2.00
N PRO A 771 -9.13 25.53 2.94
CA PRO A 771 -9.67 25.67 4.27
C PRO A 771 -9.01 26.92 4.88
N LEU A 772 -9.76 28.01 4.97
CA LEU A 772 -9.39 29.17 5.76
C LEU A 772 -9.28 28.68 7.21
N SER A 773 -8.05 28.58 7.68
CA SER A 773 -7.71 28.12 9.02
C SER A 773 -8.37 29.01 10.08
N GLY A 774 -9.23 28.45 10.91
CA GLY A 774 -9.63 29.04 12.20
C GLY A 774 -10.54 30.25 12.10
N CYS A 775 -11.85 30.09 12.33
CA CYS A 775 -12.79 31.21 12.50
C CYS A 775 -12.51 32.14 13.70
N THR A 776 -11.38 31.95 14.41
CA THR A 776 -10.81 32.88 15.38
C THR A 776 -9.28 32.95 15.28
N ASN A 777 -8.66 32.49 14.19
CA ASN A 777 -7.20 32.41 14.04
C ASN A 777 -6.75 32.43 12.55
N THR A 778 -7.52 33.06 11.66
CA THR A 778 -7.00 33.45 10.34
C THR A 778 -6.01 34.60 10.52
N GLU A 779 -4.95 34.65 9.71
CA GLU A 779 -4.01 35.80 9.67
C GLU A 779 -4.75 37.14 9.52
N GLU A 780 -5.93 37.12 8.88
CA GLU A 780 -6.80 38.27 8.69
C GLU A 780 -7.60 38.69 9.95
N VAL A 781 -7.96 37.75 10.84
CA VAL A 781 -8.75 38.03 12.06
C VAL A 781 -7.86 38.26 13.29
N LEU A 782 -6.63 37.74 13.30
CA LEU A 782 -5.67 37.91 14.40
C LEU A 782 -5.48 39.38 14.83
N PRO A 783 -5.29 40.36 13.93
CA PRO A 783 -5.17 41.77 14.31
C PRO A 783 -6.41 42.30 15.04
N TYR A 784 -7.61 41.85 14.65
CA TYR A 784 -8.88 42.25 15.26
C TYR A 784 -9.06 41.62 16.65
N ILE A 785 -8.57 40.40 16.86
CA ILE A 785 -8.55 39.76 18.18
C ILE A 785 -7.67 40.56 19.13
N GLU A 786 -6.47 40.95 18.70
CA GLU A 786 -5.57 41.77 19.50
C GLU A 786 -6.19 43.13 19.82
N GLN A 787 -6.77 43.80 18.81
CA GLN A 787 -7.46 45.07 19.00
C GLN A 787 -8.64 44.94 19.97
N HIS A 788 -9.46 43.89 19.87
CA HIS A 788 -10.56 43.67 20.81
C HIS A 788 -10.06 43.38 22.23
N MET A 789 -8.98 42.61 22.37
CA MET A 789 -8.36 42.36 23.67
C MET A 789 -7.81 43.64 24.30
N ILE A 790 -7.23 44.55 23.50
CA ILE A 790 -6.83 45.89 23.94
C ILE A 790 -8.07 46.71 24.32
N HIS A 791 -9.13 46.70 23.50
CA HIS A 791 -10.39 47.39 23.75
C HIS A 791 -11.01 46.97 25.10
N ILE A 792 -11.10 45.67 25.38
CA ILE A 792 -11.61 45.16 26.66
C ILE A 792 -10.72 45.58 27.83
N LYS A 793 -9.39 45.48 27.70
CA LYS A 793 -8.44 45.89 28.76
C LYS A 793 -8.56 47.38 29.09
N THR A 794 -8.84 48.21 28.09
CA THR A 794 -9.04 49.66 28.24
C THR A 794 -10.42 49.99 28.80
N ALA A 795 -11.48 49.33 28.31
CA ALA A 795 -12.85 49.54 28.78
C ALA A 795 -13.08 49.03 30.22
N TYR A 796 -12.30 48.04 30.66
CA TYR A 796 -12.43 47.42 31.99
C TYR A 796 -11.10 47.39 32.77
N PRO A 797 -10.55 48.55 33.19
CA PRO A 797 -9.22 48.62 33.81
C PRO A 797 -9.08 47.78 35.09
N LYS A 798 -10.18 47.63 35.85
CA LYS A 798 -10.22 46.84 37.10
C LYS A 798 -9.97 45.34 36.87
N PHE A 799 -10.21 44.83 35.67
CA PHE A 799 -10.06 43.42 35.31
C PHE A 799 -8.82 43.15 34.44
N ARG A 800 -7.99 44.17 34.19
CA ARG A 800 -6.82 44.11 33.30
C ARG A 800 -5.81 43.00 33.63
N LYS A 801 -5.73 42.59 34.91
CA LYS A 801 -4.86 41.50 35.39
C LYS A 801 -5.56 40.15 35.54
N ARG A 802 -6.88 40.06 35.28
CA ARG A 802 -7.67 38.82 35.40
C ARG A 802 -7.81 38.15 34.03
N THR A 803 -6.82 37.35 33.66
CA THR A 803 -6.74 36.70 32.34
C THR A 803 -8.01 35.91 31.97
N LYS A 804 -8.53 35.07 32.87
CA LYS A 804 -9.76 34.29 32.63
C LYS A 804 -10.97 35.19 32.34
N TRP A 805 -11.16 36.25 33.12
CA TRP A 805 -12.27 37.18 32.91
C TRP A 805 -12.15 37.92 31.56
N LEU A 806 -10.94 38.33 31.18
CA LEU A 806 -10.69 38.96 29.89
C LEU A 806 -11.02 38.01 28.74
N GLN A 807 -10.64 36.74 28.86
CA GLN A 807 -10.93 35.71 27.86
C GLN A 807 -12.44 35.45 27.74
N ASP A 808 -13.14 35.27 28.87
CA ASP A 808 -14.59 35.03 28.89
C ASP A 808 -15.35 36.24 28.30
N LYS A 809 -14.89 37.46 28.62
CA LYS A 809 -15.47 38.69 28.07
C LYS A 809 -15.20 38.81 26.57
N HIS A 810 -13.99 38.49 26.13
CA HIS A 810 -13.64 38.45 24.72
C HIS A 810 -14.55 37.49 23.96
N ASN A 811 -14.64 36.24 24.40
CA ASN A 811 -15.44 35.21 23.74
C ASN A 811 -16.93 35.59 23.63
N SER A 812 -17.47 36.30 24.62
CA SER A 812 -18.88 36.71 24.62
C SER A 812 -19.18 37.98 23.80
N THR A 813 -18.22 38.89 23.59
CA THR A 813 -18.48 40.17 22.89
C THR A 813 -17.78 40.32 21.55
N PHE A 814 -16.83 39.43 21.22
CA PHE A 814 -15.97 39.61 20.04
C PHE A 814 -16.73 39.64 18.73
N ILE A 815 -17.68 38.72 18.49
CA ILE A 815 -18.41 38.66 17.22
C ILE A 815 -19.21 39.93 16.96
N GLN A 816 -19.93 40.43 17.98
CA GLN A 816 -20.66 41.69 17.86
C GLN A 816 -19.70 42.87 17.63
N TRP A 817 -18.61 42.93 18.39
CA TRP A 817 -17.60 43.97 18.24
C TRP A 817 -16.95 43.95 16.85
N LEU A 818 -16.59 42.76 16.34
CA LEU A 818 -15.97 42.56 15.03
C LEU A 818 -16.91 43.03 13.91
N ARG A 819 -18.21 42.70 14.01
CA ARG A 819 -19.22 43.16 13.05
C ARG A 819 -19.29 44.68 12.98
N PHE A 820 -19.37 45.37 14.13
CA PHE A 820 -19.38 46.82 14.17
C PHE A 820 -18.07 47.44 13.67
N LYS A 821 -16.94 46.86 14.06
CA LYS A 821 -15.62 47.36 13.67
C LYS A 821 -15.40 47.27 12.16
N VAL A 822 -15.70 46.12 11.57
CA VAL A 822 -15.59 45.89 10.11
C VAL A 822 -16.59 46.76 9.36
N GLN A 823 -17.82 46.93 9.86
CA GLN A 823 -18.79 47.83 9.25
C GLN A 823 -18.30 49.28 9.23
N SER A 824 -17.72 49.76 10.33
CA SER A 824 -17.15 51.11 10.42
C SER A 824 -15.96 51.31 9.47
N GLU A 825 -15.10 50.31 9.28
CA GLU A 825 -13.96 50.41 8.37
C GLU A 825 -14.40 50.39 6.90
N LEU A 826 -15.47 49.66 6.57
CA LEU A 826 -16.05 49.64 5.22
C LEU A 826 -16.67 50.99 4.79
N GLU A 827 -16.93 51.90 5.74
CA GLU A 827 -17.41 53.26 5.46
C GLU A 827 -16.28 54.24 5.09
N GLU A 828 -15.01 53.83 5.21
CA GLU A 828 -13.83 54.62 4.85
C GLU A 828 -13.40 54.37 3.38
N ASP A 829 -13.04 55.43 2.65
CA ASP A 829 -12.44 55.30 1.32
C ASP A 829 -11.07 54.60 1.46
N ASN A 830 -10.87 53.49 0.72
CA ASN A 830 -9.66 52.64 0.78
C ASN A 830 -9.54 51.78 2.07
N HIS A 831 -10.66 51.20 2.52
CA HIS A 831 -10.84 50.43 3.76
C HIS A 831 -9.89 49.25 4.05
N GLY A 832 -9.16 48.70 3.07
CA GLY A 832 -8.21 47.58 3.29
C GLY A 832 -8.80 46.26 3.79
N VAL A 833 -10.09 46.22 4.20
CA VAL A 833 -10.82 45.03 4.64
C VAL A 833 -10.95 44.01 3.51
N SER A 834 -10.52 42.77 3.76
CA SER A 834 -10.70 41.68 2.80
C SER A 834 -12.18 41.29 2.68
N GLU A 835 -12.58 40.83 1.49
CA GLU A 835 -13.92 40.29 1.30
C GLU A 835 -14.21 39.09 2.22
N ASN A 836 -13.21 38.25 2.53
CA ASN A 836 -13.41 37.10 3.41
C ASN A 836 -13.76 37.55 4.83
N LEU A 837 -13.04 38.54 5.36
CA LEU A 837 -13.28 39.13 6.67
C LEU A 837 -14.65 39.80 6.76
N ARG A 838 -15.06 40.49 5.69
CA ARG A 838 -16.41 41.07 5.58
C ARG A 838 -17.50 40.01 5.75
N TRP A 839 -17.41 38.90 5.01
CA TRP A 839 -18.40 37.82 5.10
C TRP A 839 -18.38 37.12 6.47
N LEU A 840 -17.19 36.89 7.06
CA LEU A 840 -17.07 36.37 8.42
C LEU A 840 -17.76 37.27 9.46
N ALA A 841 -17.55 38.59 9.37
CA ALA A 841 -18.13 39.57 10.29
C ALA A 841 -19.66 39.69 10.16
N ALA A 842 -20.20 39.45 8.96
CA ALA A 842 -21.64 39.45 8.71
C ALA A 842 -22.35 38.25 9.36
N GLY A 843 -21.64 37.13 9.55
CA GLY A 843 -22.15 35.87 10.08
C GLY A 843 -22.68 34.93 8.98
N PRO A 844 -22.83 33.63 9.30
CA PRO A 844 -23.33 32.65 8.35
C PRO A 844 -24.85 32.78 8.15
N ASN A 845 -25.36 32.12 7.11
CA ASN A 845 -26.79 31.94 6.89
C ASN A 845 -27.43 31.23 8.11
N MET A 846 -28.66 31.62 8.44
CA MET A 846 -29.43 31.05 9.56
C MET A 846 -29.91 29.62 9.28
N ALA A 847 -29.95 29.20 8.00
CA ALA A 847 -30.18 27.82 7.62
C ALA A 847 -28.84 27.08 7.49
N VAL A 848 -28.69 25.97 8.23
CA VAL A 848 -27.46 25.17 8.26
C VAL A 848 -27.71 23.79 7.64
N PRO A 849 -27.11 23.47 6.49
CA PRO A 849 -27.07 22.11 5.95
C PRO A 849 -26.43 21.11 6.92
N LEU A 850 -27.07 19.95 7.06
CA LEU A 850 -26.58 18.84 7.88
C LEU A 850 -26.15 17.66 7.01
N TYR A 851 -25.04 17.04 7.37
CA TYR A 851 -24.49 15.89 6.66
C TYR A 851 -24.33 14.68 7.58
N ARG A 852 -24.58 13.48 7.03
CA ARG A 852 -24.30 12.20 7.72
C ARG A 852 -22.86 11.75 7.59
N SER A 853 -22.19 12.21 6.53
CA SER A 853 -20.81 11.89 6.21
C SER A 853 -20.21 13.07 5.47
N TYR A 854 -18.93 13.36 5.74
CA TYR A 854 -18.23 14.50 5.16
C TYR A 854 -16.76 14.15 4.92
N LEU A 855 -16.23 14.53 3.75
CA LEU A 855 -14.86 14.22 3.34
C LEU A 855 -13.97 15.45 3.49
N ILE A 856 -12.89 15.32 4.25
CA ILE A 856 -11.96 16.42 4.54
C ILE A 856 -10.54 15.93 4.28
N LYS A 857 -9.86 16.56 3.31
CA LYS A 857 -8.49 16.19 2.93
C LYS A 857 -8.32 14.68 2.66
N GLY A 858 -9.33 14.04 2.04
CA GLY A 858 -9.33 12.60 1.76
C GLY A 858 -9.70 11.69 2.94
N ILE A 859 -9.96 12.26 4.13
CA ILE A 859 -10.41 11.53 5.31
C ILE A 859 -11.93 11.66 5.41
N LYS A 860 -12.62 10.53 5.52
CA LYS A 860 -14.07 10.48 5.63
C LYS A 860 -14.46 10.50 7.09
N PHE A 861 -15.27 11.47 7.49
CA PHE A 861 -15.88 11.55 8.82
C PHE A 861 -17.35 11.20 8.73
N ASN A 862 -17.87 10.51 9.73
CA ASN A 862 -19.29 10.16 9.85
C ASN A 862 -19.85 10.67 11.17
N ILE A 863 -21.18 10.80 11.25
CA ILE A 863 -21.88 10.89 12.53
C ILE A 863 -22.01 9.50 13.17
N MET A 864 -22.08 9.42 14.50
CA MET A 864 -22.19 8.17 15.26
C MET A 864 -23.31 7.24 14.74
N VAL A 865 -24.51 7.78 14.52
CA VAL A 865 -25.68 7.02 14.02
C VAL A 865 -25.39 6.33 12.67
N GLN A 866 -24.53 6.93 11.85
CA GLN A 866 -24.14 6.37 10.57
C GLN A 866 -23.12 5.23 10.71
N ASP A 867 -22.28 5.26 11.75
CA ASP A 867 -21.33 4.20 12.09
C ASP A 867 -22.00 3.00 12.76
N ASP A 868 -23.07 3.22 13.53
CA ASP A 868 -23.83 2.16 14.22
C ASP A 868 -24.36 1.10 13.24
N VAL A 869 -24.85 1.55 12.08
CA VAL A 869 -25.38 0.69 11.00
C VAL A 869 -24.31 0.18 10.03
N ARG A 870 -23.03 0.55 10.21
CA ARG A 870 -21.92 0.13 9.35
C ARG A 870 -20.98 -0.85 10.05
N THR A 871 -20.18 -1.54 9.25
CA THR A 871 -19.08 -2.40 9.74
C THR A 871 -17.80 -1.61 10.01
N THR A 872 -17.77 -0.32 9.66
CA THR A 872 -16.65 0.60 9.90
C THR A 872 -17.08 1.73 10.84
N GLN A 873 -16.11 2.42 11.46
CA GLN A 873 -16.36 3.60 12.30
C GLN A 873 -15.48 4.77 11.86
N ASN A 874 -16.04 5.97 11.76
CA ASN A 874 -15.35 7.18 11.29
C ASN A 874 -15.77 8.45 12.07
N SER A 875 -16.46 8.28 13.20
CA SER A 875 -17.00 9.37 14.03
C SER A 875 -16.09 9.82 15.17
N GLY A 876 -15.02 9.07 15.48
CA GLY A 876 -14.08 9.45 16.54
C GLY A 876 -13.17 10.61 16.14
N VAL A 877 -13.02 11.59 17.04
CA VAL A 877 -12.17 12.77 16.83
C VAL A 877 -11.28 13.08 18.03
N TYR A 878 -10.07 13.57 17.72
CA TYR A 878 -9.09 14.05 18.68
C TYR A 878 -8.72 15.50 18.38
N LEU A 879 -8.69 16.34 19.41
CA LEU A 879 -8.29 17.75 19.34
C LEU A 879 -7.15 18.00 20.33
N LEU A 880 -6.00 18.47 19.85
CA LEU A 880 -4.93 18.98 20.70
C LEU A 880 -5.10 20.50 20.84
N ALA A 881 -5.48 20.98 22.02
CA ALA A 881 -5.68 22.40 22.27
C ALA A 881 -4.67 22.95 23.29
N HIS A 882 -4.11 24.12 22.98
CA HIS A 882 -3.33 24.92 23.93
C HIS A 882 -4.28 25.59 24.92
N THR A 883 -4.43 25.02 26.12
CA THR A 883 -5.40 25.49 27.12
C THR A 883 -4.73 25.81 28.45
N MET A 884 -5.42 26.62 29.25
CA MET A 884 -4.94 27.09 30.53
C MET A 884 -5.30 26.08 31.62
N GLN A 885 -4.31 25.34 32.13
CA GLN A 885 -4.48 24.38 33.22
C GLN A 885 -4.47 25.07 34.58
N VAL A 886 -5.37 24.64 35.46
CA VAL A 886 -5.47 25.06 36.85
C VAL A 886 -5.41 23.84 37.75
N ALA A 887 -4.50 23.81 38.73
CA ALA A 887 -4.34 22.67 39.64
C ALA A 887 -5.54 22.48 40.58
N SER A 888 -6.35 23.53 40.77
CA SER A 888 -7.64 23.47 41.45
C SER A 888 -8.48 24.71 41.15
N ALA A 889 -9.76 24.71 41.52
CA ALA A 889 -10.62 25.90 41.44
C ALA A 889 -10.10 27.11 42.25
N LYS A 890 -9.13 26.92 43.15
CA LYS A 890 -8.48 27.97 43.96
C LYS A 890 -7.10 28.38 43.43
N ASP A 891 -6.63 27.77 42.35
CA ASP A 891 -5.32 28.04 41.78
C ASP A 891 -5.26 29.46 41.19
N LYS A 892 -4.21 30.20 41.57
CA LYS A 892 -3.96 31.58 41.14
C LYS A 892 -2.89 31.67 40.05
N ASN A 893 -2.19 30.57 39.75
CA ASN A 893 -1.08 30.52 38.80
C ASN A 893 -1.35 29.46 37.72
N PRO A 894 -2.28 29.74 36.80
CA PRO A 894 -2.65 28.76 35.80
C PRO A 894 -1.52 28.61 34.75
N ILE A 895 -1.20 27.38 34.38
CA ILE A 895 -0.13 27.04 33.43
C ILE A 895 -0.75 26.79 32.06
N LEU A 896 -0.28 27.46 31.01
CA LEU A 896 -0.66 27.12 29.63
C LEU A 896 0.07 25.86 29.19
N SER A 897 -0.67 24.82 28.83
CA SER A 897 -0.09 23.59 28.30
C SER A 897 -1.01 22.97 27.24
N ASN A 898 -0.47 22.00 26.51
CA ASN A 898 -1.20 21.26 25.50
C ASN A 898 -2.06 20.19 26.17
N MET A 899 -3.37 20.22 25.93
CA MET A 899 -4.34 19.23 26.41
C MET A 899 -5.05 18.57 25.23
N GLY A 900 -5.09 17.25 25.24
CA GLY A 900 -5.82 16.45 24.26
C GLY A 900 -7.28 16.25 24.69
N PHE A 901 -8.20 16.42 23.75
CA PHE A 901 -9.63 16.18 23.92
C PHE A 901 -10.06 15.07 22.95
N TYR A 902 -10.85 14.13 23.45
CA TYR A 902 -11.37 13.00 22.69
C TYR A 902 -12.88 13.14 22.59
N GLY A 903 -13.47 12.86 21.43
CA GLY A 903 -14.91 12.99 21.25
C GLY A 903 -15.47 12.16 20.12
N VAL A 904 -16.80 12.16 20.03
CA VAL A 904 -17.58 11.46 19.00
C VAL A 904 -18.45 12.47 18.27
N ILE A 905 -18.41 12.47 16.94
CA ILE A 905 -19.22 13.36 16.11
C ILE A 905 -20.70 12.92 16.17
N GLN A 906 -21.56 13.84 16.59
CA GLN A 906 -23.02 13.67 16.58
C GLN A 906 -23.66 14.32 15.37
N GLU A 907 -23.19 15.50 14.97
CA GLU A 907 -23.71 16.24 13.82
C GLU A 907 -22.58 16.90 13.03
N ILE A 908 -22.74 16.99 11.71
CA ILE A 908 -21.84 17.70 10.81
C ILE A 908 -22.62 18.84 10.16
N TRP A 909 -22.16 20.07 10.42
CA TRP A 909 -22.77 21.32 9.98
C TRP A 909 -21.89 21.94 8.91
N ASP A 910 -22.48 22.53 7.88
CA ASP A 910 -21.75 23.30 6.88
C ASP A 910 -22.23 24.75 6.92
N LEU A 911 -21.44 25.62 7.54
CA LEU A 911 -21.82 27.02 7.75
C LEU A 911 -21.60 27.82 6.48
N ASP A 912 -22.69 28.25 5.83
CA ASP A 912 -22.65 29.01 4.59
C ASP A 912 -22.50 30.52 4.86
N TYR A 913 -21.35 31.09 4.49
CA TYR A 913 -21.08 32.53 4.53
C TYR A 913 -21.29 33.21 3.16
N GLN A 914 -22.11 32.61 2.30
CA GLN A 914 -22.43 32.99 0.92
C GLN A 914 -21.27 32.83 -0.07
N LYS A 915 -20.07 33.31 0.30
CA LYS A 915 -18.88 33.25 -0.54
C LYS A 915 -18.10 31.93 -0.38
N PHE A 916 -18.15 31.35 0.81
CA PHE A 916 -17.48 30.10 1.16
C PHE A 916 -18.27 29.41 2.27
N THR A 917 -18.04 28.11 2.42
CA THR A 917 -18.63 27.32 3.50
C THR A 917 -17.56 26.84 4.47
N ILE A 918 -17.94 26.63 5.72
CA ILE A 918 -17.06 26.11 6.76
C ILE A 918 -17.69 24.88 7.42
N PRO A 919 -17.07 23.69 7.29
CA PRO A 919 -17.54 22.51 7.98
C PRO A 919 -17.17 22.56 9.48
N VAL A 920 -18.18 22.33 10.33
CA VAL A 920 -18.07 22.29 11.78
C VAL A 920 -18.69 20.99 12.30
N PHE A 921 -18.03 20.35 13.25
CA PHE A 921 -18.54 19.14 13.90
C PHE A 921 -19.12 19.49 15.25
N ARG A 922 -20.32 19.01 15.54
CA ARG A 922 -20.85 18.94 16.90
C ARG A 922 -20.46 17.61 17.50
N CYS A 923 -19.66 17.64 18.55
CA CYS A 923 -19.09 16.45 19.19
C CYS A 923 -19.56 16.31 20.62
N ASP A 924 -19.75 15.07 21.06
CA ASP A 924 -19.77 14.73 22.46
C ASP A 924 -18.32 14.52 22.91
N TRP A 925 -17.80 15.50 23.65
CA TRP A 925 -16.44 15.47 24.19
C TRP A 925 -16.41 14.70 25.52
N ILE A 926 -15.41 13.86 25.69
CA ILE A 926 -15.18 13.10 26.92
C ILE A 926 -14.68 14.05 28.01
N ASP A 927 -15.23 13.90 29.21
CA ASP A 927 -14.81 14.67 30.39
C ASP A 927 -13.40 14.27 30.85
N SER A 928 -12.73 15.20 31.56
CA SER A 928 -11.42 14.97 32.17
C SER A 928 -11.36 13.76 33.11
N SER A 929 -12.47 13.38 33.75
CA SER A 929 -12.57 12.17 34.59
C SER A 929 -12.88 10.87 33.82
N GLY A 930 -13.08 10.99 32.51
CA GLY A 930 -13.46 9.91 31.59
C GLY A 930 -12.34 9.41 30.71
N PHE A 931 -11.07 9.76 30.98
CA PHE A 931 -9.93 9.16 30.31
C PHE A 931 -8.77 8.85 31.27
N VAL A 932 -8.03 7.78 30.98
CA VAL A 932 -6.85 7.31 31.75
C VAL A 932 -5.80 6.78 30.78
N VAL A 933 -4.52 6.97 31.09
CA VAL A 933 -3.42 6.30 30.38
C VAL A 933 -2.88 5.18 31.28
N ASP A 934 -2.82 3.96 30.78
CA ASP A 934 -2.36 2.81 31.55
C ASP A 934 -0.83 2.64 31.57
N GLU A 935 -0.33 1.63 32.29
CA GLU A 935 1.12 1.35 32.43
C GLU A 935 1.81 0.94 31.12
N LEU A 936 1.04 0.48 30.13
CA LEU A 936 1.50 0.17 28.79
C LEU A 936 1.35 1.36 27.84
N GLY A 937 0.86 2.50 28.35
CA GLY A 937 0.65 3.75 27.63
C GLY A 937 -0.59 3.77 26.73
N PHE A 938 -1.52 2.83 26.86
CA PHE A 938 -2.80 2.90 26.16
C PHE A 938 -3.67 3.99 26.77
N THR A 939 -4.26 4.83 25.92
CA THR A 939 -5.30 5.77 26.34
C THR A 939 -6.64 5.07 26.34
N LEU A 940 -7.26 4.98 27.52
CA LEU A 940 -8.59 4.42 27.75
C LEU A 940 -9.57 5.56 27.96
N VAL A 941 -10.75 5.47 27.33
CA VAL A 941 -11.83 6.44 27.48
C VAL A 941 -13.15 5.77 27.85
N ASP A 942 -13.93 6.42 28.70
CA ASP A 942 -15.32 6.07 29.02
C ASP A 942 -16.25 6.98 28.23
N LEU A 943 -16.82 6.45 27.15
CA LEU A 943 -17.69 7.20 26.23
C LEU A 943 -18.99 7.67 26.90
N SER A 944 -19.35 7.15 28.08
CA SER A 944 -20.55 7.59 28.82
C SER A 944 -20.34 8.91 29.56
N LYS A 945 -19.08 9.29 29.85
CA LYS A 945 -18.74 10.50 30.60
C LYS A 945 -18.56 11.71 29.69
N ILE A 946 -19.68 12.29 29.26
CA ILE A 946 -19.69 13.46 28.38
C ILE A 946 -19.49 14.76 29.17
N GLY A 947 -18.41 15.49 28.84
CA GLY A 947 -18.07 16.82 29.34
C GLY A 947 -18.39 17.94 28.33
N HIS A 948 -17.91 19.15 28.62
CA HIS A 948 -17.90 20.30 27.68
C HIS A 948 -19.25 20.61 26.98
N ARG A 949 -20.39 20.40 27.65
CA ARG A 949 -21.73 20.59 27.06
C ARG A 949 -22.03 22.01 26.55
N ASN A 950 -21.30 23.02 27.03
CA ASN A 950 -21.45 24.40 26.60
C ASN A 950 -20.54 24.77 25.41
N ASP A 951 -19.65 23.86 24.99
CA ASP A 951 -18.67 24.07 23.92
C ASP A 951 -18.48 22.77 23.13
N GLN A 952 -19.50 22.41 22.34
CA GLN A 952 -19.57 21.13 21.62
C GLN A 952 -19.06 21.22 20.18
N PHE A 953 -18.77 22.42 19.67
CA PHE A 953 -18.47 22.61 18.26
C PHE A 953 -16.97 22.74 18.02
N VAL A 954 -16.47 22.11 16.96
CA VAL A 954 -15.08 22.22 16.54
C VAL A 954 -14.98 22.36 15.03
N LEU A 955 -14.00 23.12 14.56
CA LEU A 955 -13.72 23.18 13.13
C LEU A 955 -13.20 21.83 12.68
N ALA A 956 -13.77 21.34 11.59
CA ALA A 956 -13.42 20.03 11.09
C ALA A 956 -11.95 19.94 10.61
N SER A 957 -11.30 21.08 10.36
CA SER A 957 -9.87 21.18 10.02
C SER A 957 -8.92 21.09 11.22
N GLN A 958 -9.41 21.19 12.45
CA GLN A 958 -8.61 21.18 13.68
C GLN A 958 -8.51 19.80 14.33
N VAL A 959 -9.40 18.88 13.96
CA VAL A 959 -9.45 17.55 14.56
C VAL A 959 -8.65 16.53 13.74
N LYS A 960 -8.10 15.54 14.43
CA LYS A 960 -7.61 14.30 13.84
C LYS A 960 -8.66 13.20 13.99
N GLN A 961 -8.75 12.30 13.01
CA GLN A 961 -9.62 11.12 13.13
C GLN A 961 -8.97 10.07 14.04
N ILE A 962 -9.78 9.53 14.96
CA ILE A 962 -9.44 8.39 15.82
C ILE A 962 -10.60 7.39 15.78
N PHE A 963 -10.39 6.23 16.37
CA PHE A 963 -11.42 5.21 16.53
C PHE A 963 -11.30 4.52 17.87
N PHE A 964 -12.42 3.99 18.36
CA PHE A 964 -12.52 3.41 19.70
C PHE A 964 -12.72 1.91 19.60
N VAL A 965 -11.92 1.14 20.34
CA VAL A 965 -12.06 -0.31 20.44
C VAL A 965 -12.34 -0.67 21.88
N ASP A 966 -13.42 -1.43 22.14
CA ASP A 966 -13.77 -1.84 23.49
C ASP A 966 -12.60 -2.56 24.19
N ASP A 967 -12.29 -2.14 25.41
CA ASP A 967 -11.24 -2.76 26.21
C ASP A 967 -11.76 -4.07 26.83
N PRO A 968 -11.22 -5.24 26.44
CA PRO A 968 -11.68 -6.50 27.01
C PRO A 968 -11.31 -6.64 28.50
N MET A 969 -10.35 -5.85 29.01
CA MET A 969 -9.95 -5.86 30.42
C MET A 969 -10.86 -5.00 31.31
N HIS A 970 -11.38 -3.89 30.78
CA HIS A 970 -12.18 -2.92 31.53
C HIS A 970 -13.51 -2.64 30.82
N ARG A 971 -14.57 -3.38 31.19
CA ARG A 971 -15.92 -3.19 30.63
C ARG A 971 -16.38 -1.74 30.77
N GLY A 972 -16.92 -1.19 29.67
CA GLY A 972 -17.38 0.20 29.59
C GLY A 972 -16.30 1.21 29.20
N TRP A 973 -15.05 0.77 29.09
CA TRP A 973 -13.95 1.59 28.58
C TRP A 973 -13.58 1.15 27.16
N SER A 974 -13.09 2.08 26.36
CA SER A 974 -12.57 1.83 25.01
C SER A 974 -11.13 2.33 24.91
N VAL A 975 -10.27 1.55 24.27
CA VAL A 975 -8.94 1.96 23.85
C VAL A 975 -9.05 2.93 22.68
N VAL A 976 -8.38 4.06 22.78
CA VAL A 976 -8.29 5.04 21.68
C VAL A 976 -7.19 4.63 20.73
N LEU A 977 -7.56 4.41 19.46
CA LEU A 977 -6.63 4.11 18.39
C LEU A 977 -6.62 5.23 17.34
N SER A 978 -5.45 5.55 16.79
CA SER A 978 -5.30 6.60 15.76
C SER A 978 -5.18 5.98 14.38
N MET A 979 -5.80 6.64 13.40
CA MET A 979 -5.62 6.35 11.99
C MET A 979 -4.22 6.74 11.50
N PRO A 980 -3.73 6.03 10.48
CA PRO A 980 -2.60 6.49 9.71
C PRO A 980 -2.73 7.88 9.13
N ASN A 981 -1.67 8.69 9.22
CA ASN A 981 -1.62 9.96 8.50
C ASN A 981 -1.61 9.70 6.99
N ARG A 982 -2.75 9.85 6.30
CA ARG A 982 -2.81 9.89 4.83
C ARG A 982 -2.35 11.28 4.37
N GLU A 983 -1.18 11.39 3.76
CA GLU A 983 -0.72 12.66 3.18
C GLU A 983 -1.27 12.84 1.76
N TYR A 984 -1.90 14.00 1.53
CA TYR A 984 -2.24 14.65 0.26
C TYR A 984 -2.61 13.79 -0.97
N ASN A 985 -3.86 13.98 -1.43
CA ASN A 985 -4.38 13.60 -2.75
C ASN A 985 -4.37 12.10 -3.10
N ASP A 986 -4.68 11.21 -2.15
CA ASP A 986 -5.39 9.98 -2.50
C ASP A 986 -6.85 10.37 -2.82
N VAL A 987 -7.03 11.04 -3.96
CA VAL A 987 -8.35 11.35 -4.52
C VAL A 987 -9.01 10.03 -4.90
N ILE A 988 -10.26 9.90 -4.47
CA ILE A 988 -11.16 8.78 -4.76
C ILE A 988 -11.04 8.38 -6.24
N GLY A 989 -10.57 7.14 -6.46
CA GLY A 989 -10.32 6.57 -7.78
C GLY A 989 -9.20 5.54 -7.80
N ASP A 990 -8.29 5.60 -6.82
CA ASP A 990 -7.16 4.67 -6.69
C ASP A 990 -7.43 3.58 -5.65
N GLU A 991 -8.53 2.82 -5.83
CA GLU A 991 -8.85 1.61 -5.02
C GLU A 991 -7.75 0.52 -5.09
N VAL A 992 -6.68 0.75 -5.85
CA VAL A 992 -5.57 -0.21 -6.03
C VAL A 992 -4.32 0.19 -5.26
N LEU A 993 -4.15 1.47 -4.90
CA LEU A 993 -2.94 1.99 -4.25
C LEU A 993 -3.18 2.95 -3.08
N GLY A 994 -4.42 3.34 -2.73
CA GLY A 994 -4.73 4.27 -1.63
C GLY A 994 -4.35 3.83 -0.20
N ASP A 995 -3.72 2.66 -0.04
CA ASP A 995 -3.32 2.08 1.26
C ASP A 995 -1.78 1.94 1.38
N VAL A 996 -0.95 2.76 0.71
CA VAL A 996 0.53 2.52 0.72
C VAL A 996 1.16 2.79 2.09
N ILE A 997 0.53 3.59 2.97
CA ILE A 997 1.20 4.00 4.20
C ILE A 997 0.24 3.97 5.39
N ILE A 998 0.36 2.90 6.19
CA ILE A 998 -0.16 2.84 7.55
C ILE A 998 0.93 3.39 8.48
N GLU A 999 0.88 4.69 8.77
CA GLU A 999 1.63 5.29 9.88
C GLU A 999 0.70 5.53 11.07
N CYS A 1000 0.61 4.56 11.95
CA CYS A 1000 -0.04 4.77 13.22
C CYS A 1000 0.81 5.70 14.10
N GLU A 1001 0.27 6.84 14.58
CA GLU A 1001 0.96 7.56 15.66
C GLU A 1001 1.11 6.57 16.85
N PRO A 1002 2.33 6.38 17.39
CA PRO A 1002 2.54 5.42 18.45
C PRO A 1002 1.73 5.83 19.67
N PHE A 1003 0.98 4.87 20.23
CA PHE A 1003 0.17 5.07 21.44
C PHE A 1003 0.99 5.62 22.61
N THR A 1004 2.28 5.32 22.60
CA THR A 1004 3.23 5.66 23.65
C THR A 1004 4.38 6.51 23.12
N ARG A 1005 4.85 7.46 23.93
CA ARG A 1005 6.07 8.23 23.61
C ARG A 1005 7.38 7.42 23.79
N GLY A 1006 7.29 6.21 24.36
CA GLY A 1006 8.39 5.27 24.60
C GLY A 1006 7.89 3.87 24.95
N MET A 1007 8.78 2.87 24.82
CA MET A 1007 8.51 1.48 25.20
C MET A 1007 8.37 1.34 26.73
N PRO A 1008 7.45 0.51 27.26
CA PRO A 1008 7.31 0.28 28.70
C PRO A 1008 8.61 -0.25 29.33
N ASN A 1009 9.02 0.26 30.50
CA ASN A 1009 10.29 -0.12 31.15
C ASN A 1009 10.31 -1.59 31.61
N VAL A 1010 11.44 -2.29 31.41
CA VAL A 1010 11.67 -3.70 31.76
C VAL A 1010 11.77 -3.91 33.27
N ASP A 1011 12.36 -2.97 34.01
CA ASP A 1011 12.74 -3.16 35.41
C ASP A 1011 11.53 -3.41 36.33
N THR A 1012 10.37 -2.82 36.00
CA THR A 1012 9.09 -3.08 36.67
C THR A 1012 8.57 -4.52 36.47
N PHE A 1013 9.07 -5.25 35.46
CA PHE A 1013 8.58 -6.60 35.12
C PHE A 1013 9.37 -7.73 35.78
N ASP A 1014 10.68 -7.57 36.01
CA ASP A 1014 11.45 -8.56 36.76
C ASP A 1014 11.07 -8.57 38.25
N GLU A 1015 10.62 -7.43 38.81
CA GLU A 1015 10.01 -7.35 40.15
C GLU A 1015 8.67 -8.12 40.22
N LEU A 1016 7.82 -8.01 39.19
CA LEU A 1016 6.57 -8.80 39.05
C LEU A 1016 6.80 -10.32 38.94
N VAL A 1017 7.91 -10.74 38.32
CA VAL A 1017 8.31 -12.15 38.22
C VAL A 1017 8.93 -12.65 39.53
N GLY A 1018 9.54 -11.76 40.33
CA GLY A 1018 10.05 -12.08 41.66
C GLY A 1018 8.99 -12.60 42.64
N GLU A 1019 7.72 -12.20 42.45
CA GLU A 1019 6.57 -12.65 43.26
C GLU A 1019 5.94 -13.96 42.75
N LEU A 1020 6.03 -14.27 41.45
CA LEU A 1020 5.50 -15.48 40.81
C LEU A 1020 6.61 -16.51 40.62
N GLY A 1021 6.97 -17.19 41.70
CA GLY A 1021 8.08 -18.16 41.71
C GLY A 1021 7.95 -19.24 40.64
N GLY A 1022 8.90 -19.28 39.70
CA GLY A 1022 9.45 -20.50 39.05
C GLY A 1022 8.51 -21.51 38.35
N GLN A 1023 7.19 -21.30 38.29
CA GLN A 1023 6.26 -22.27 37.72
C GLN A 1023 6.03 -21.99 36.24
N ASN A 1024 6.55 -22.86 35.37
CA ASN A 1024 6.26 -22.78 33.92
C ASN A 1024 4.85 -23.30 33.56
N ILE A 1025 4.15 -23.95 34.49
CA ILE A 1025 2.78 -24.41 34.27
C ILE A 1025 1.84 -23.27 34.61
N ARG A 1026 0.91 -23.00 33.70
CA ARG A 1026 -0.10 -21.96 33.88
C ARG A 1026 -1.25 -22.46 34.75
N GLY A 1027 -1.49 -21.79 35.88
CA GLY A 1027 -2.61 -22.09 36.77
C GLY A 1027 -3.96 -21.70 36.17
N GLY A 1028 -5.02 -22.47 36.46
CA GLY A 1028 -6.39 -22.15 36.06
C GLY A 1028 -6.71 -22.33 34.56
N CYS A 1029 -5.78 -22.88 33.77
CA CYS A 1029 -6.02 -23.25 32.37
C CYS A 1029 -6.42 -24.72 32.27
N GLU A 1030 -7.35 -25.03 31.36
CA GLU A 1030 -7.70 -26.40 31.00
C GLU A 1030 -6.47 -27.12 30.41
N ASP A 1031 -6.39 -28.43 30.66
CA ASP A 1031 -5.36 -29.28 30.06
C ASP A 1031 -5.56 -29.42 28.56
N ILE A 1032 -4.44 -29.47 27.82
CA ILE A 1032 -4.44 -29.65 26.37
C ILE A 1032 -4.34 -31.16 26.10
N TRP A 1033 -5.22 -31.68 25.26
CA TRP A 1033 -5.26 -33.10 24.91
C TRP A 1033 -5.06 -33.26 23.40
N ILE A 1034 -4.11 -34.11 23.02
CA ILE A 1034 -3.81 -34.46 21.63
C ILE A 1034 -4.13 -35.95 21.43
N GLU A 1035 -4.80 -36.25 20.31
CA GLU A 1035 -5.12 -37.62 19.90
C GLU A 1035 -3.90 -38.38 19.36
#